data_AF-A0AA48IIH2-F1
#
_entry.id   AF-A0AA48IIH2-F1
#
_cell.length_a   1.000
_cell.length_b   1.000
_cell.length_c   1.000
_cell.angle_alpha   90.00
_cell.angle_beta   90.00
_cell.angle_gamma   90.00
#
_symmetry.space_group_name_H-M   'P 1'
#
loop_
_entity.id
_entity.type
_entity.pdbx_description
1 polymer ?
#
loop_
_entity_poly.entity_id
_entity_poly.type
_entity_poly.pdbx_seq_one_letter_code
_entity_poly.pdbx_strand_id
1 'polypeptide(L)'
;MAPTGTSPVHGLATPGSSDGSRDSHRTNRAHMMPTEPEIITIIDSSDDEFEYGVDEDDEDAWASFSNDGGDIILIDEEEELPPLVGLPALEEDMVYAACMLEGTDITLRHNLYELVITLPLVDLLPLQCAAYGLTSLDPIRITLQFINGYRRTSHKPIVSVYHGDPMAGLGIETSSVRAHPGFPLGLTLTQTTLNFLNDRWESNRGESFLSDLALSLNHHMLNAGSTCMMCNRDLVFPGLKLTVCDRELCSYQLDHVGLGADLSLFDTDYKVADLLISVAVAACNDTKRLIVSPIATPVDQASGQPYSPLHLGRLLNQFPSAEVLRDIGWKRTNFLKENSPNAPFIAGWVFATNRAHIVSLEMEKHIKEMQTPHQFQIHTGTRKHAEKFEALRAKHGSIWAFHGSSMSNWHNILRQNLKNASNTPRMSAGAAYGAGIYLSASSKTSAMYSTTSTGWVNSAFGIKPMCLALVEVANSSRVHDHASGDIIVANDENCVMLRRLFVYPCGGMPTVTAKDIAQAAYKNQTTIAYGSTFEEVLASGKLLVTSDDYFWDIDEVVQTIKAKNGLFINPYNNLPFEQRDVKLILTHPSGAGQELYRIEAENTELKRDISLEVMSRLHTVGYICKQDNSADFETAMGAISELNEWLKLRPTRERNALACVPFQAIDTHTRIPFRDTVTHALELVISGGECTHRFGDFLVQIK
;
A
#
# COMPACT_ATOMS: atom_id res chain seq x y z
N MET A 1 41.63 -28.24 34.52
CA MET A 1 42.90 -28.18 35.27
C MET A 1 44.04 -28.15 34.26
N ALA A 2 44.91 -27.14 34.32
CA ALA A 2 46.22 -27.15 33.64
C ALA A 2 47.31 -27.63 34.65
N PRO A 3 48.57 -27.80 34.23
CA PRO A 3 49.51 -26.67 34.42
C PRO A 3 50.68 -26.53 33.39
N THR A 4 51.20 -25.30 33.26
CA THR A 4 52.61 -24.85 33.02
C THR A 4 53.53 -25.57 32.00
N GLY A 5 54.34 -24.91 31.15
CA GLY A 5 54.64 -23.49 30.91
C GLY A 5 56.15 -23.24 30.69
N THR A 6 56.57 -22.36 29.75
CA THR A 6 57.89 -21.66 29.68
C THR A 6 58.01 -20.75 28.43
N SER A 7 58.76 -19.65 28.55
CA SER A 7 59.19 -18.76 27.42
C SER A 7 60.72 -18.85 27.22
N PRO A 8 61.30 -18.29 26.15
CA PRO A 8 62.04 -17.02 26.31
C PRO A 8 61.98 -16.04 25.09
N VAL A 9 62.85 -15.02 25.09
CA VAL A 9 62.76 -13.73 24.35
C VAL A 9 64.01 -13.47 23.45
N HIS A 10 63.93 -12.45 22.57
CA HIS A 10 64.95 -11.80 21.69
C HIS A 10 65.00 -12.29 20.22
N GLY A 11 65.26 -11.44 19.20
CA GLY A 11 65.39 -9.97 19.17
C GLY A 11 65.93 -9.42 17.81
N LEU A 12 65.72 -8.12 17.55
CA LEU A 12 66.43 -7.20 16.62
C LEU A 12 66.72 -7.58 15.15
N ALA A 13 66.28 -6.72 14.20
CA ALA A 13 67.12 -6.19 13.11
C ALA A 13 66.49 -4.95 12.42
N THR A 14 67.29 -3.89 12.21
CA THR A 14 67.11 -2.82 11.21
C THR A 14 68.33 -2.81 10.27
N PRO A 15 68.24 -2.27 9.04
CA PRO A 15 68.57 -0.85 8.73
C PRO A 15 67.53 -0.20 7.77
N GLY A 16 67.46 1.11 7.48
CA GLY A 16 68.51 2.11 7.21
C GLY A 16 68.66 2.30 5.69
N SER A 17 67.83 3.11 5.03
CA SER A 17 67.97 4.57 4.79
C SER A 17 68.90 4.97 3.63
N SER A 18 68.38 5.70 2.63
CA SER A 18 69.16 6.54 1.71
C SER A 18 68.30 7.64 1.06
N ASP A 19 68.85 8.86 1.01
CA ASP A 19 68.19 10.11 0.61
C ASP A 19 67.90 10.30 -0.88
N GLY A 20 66.99 11.24 -1.18
CA GLY A 20 66.78 11.83 -2.51
C GLY A 20 65.85 13.05 -2.46
N SER A 21 66.42 14.27 -2.45
CA SER A 21 65.68 15.53 -2.27
C SER A 21 65.43 16.32 -3.57
N ARG A 22 64.54 17.33 -3.49
CA ARG A 22 64.17 18.40 -4.46
C ARG A 22 63.08 18.06 -5.49
N ASP A 23 62.09 18.93 -5.77
CA ASP A 23 61.60 20.12 -5.04
C ASP A 23 60.20 20.57 -5.56
N SER A 24 59.64 21.59 -4.90
CA SER A 24 58.61 22.56 -5.36
C SER A 24 57.09 22.32 -5.12
N HIS A 25 56.55 23.22 -4.28
CA HIS A 25 55.20 23.83 -4.25
C HIS A 25 53.94 22.92 -4.21
N ARG A 26 53.15 22.90 -3.12
CA ARG A 26 52.32 24.07 -2.70
C ARG A 26 51.82 23.99 -1.24
N THR A 27 51.94 25.11 -0.53
CA THR A 27 51.06 25.65 0.53
C THR A 27 50.47 24.69 1.57
N ASN A 28 51.11 24.68 2.75
CA ASN A 28 50.54 24.20 4.02
C ASN A 28 50.08 25.41 4.85
N ARG A 29 48.87 25.40 5.44
CA ARG A 29 48.62 25.97 6.79
C ARG A 29 47.23 25.62 7.32
N ALA A 30 47.20 24.96 8.48
CA ALA A 30 46.05 24.91 9.36
C ALA A 30 46.03 26.13 10.29
N HIS A 31 44.83 26.66 10.60
CA HIS A 31 44.49 27.53 11.74
C HIS A 31 43.05 27.14 12.13
N MET A 32 42.78 26.72 13.37
CA MET A 32 42.61 27.50 14.61
C MET A 32 41.30 28.30 14.65
N MET A 33 40.55 28.10 15.75
CA MET A 33 39.31 28.79 16.10
C MET A 33 39.54 30.25 16.52
N PRO A 34 38.51 31.10 16.36
CA PRO A 34 38.14 32.17 17.31
C PRO A 34 36.85 31.74 18.07
N THR A 35 36.77 31.73 19.40
CA THR A 35 36.80 32.83 20.40
C THR A 35 35.64 33.82 20.32
N GLU A 36 34.97 33.98 21.47
CA GLU A 36 33.81 34.82 21.77
C GLU A 36 34.12 36.34 21.73
N PRO A 37 33.08 37.18 21.92
CA PRO A 37 33.24 38.45 22.62
C PRO A 37 32.28 38.63 23.80
N GLU A 38 32.82 38.98 24.98
CA GLU A 38 32.05 39.50 26.12
C GLU A 38 31.87 41.03 26.06
N ILE A 39 30.64 41.47 26.32
CA ILE A 39 30.20 42.54 27.25
C ILE A 39 30.98 43.88 27.31
N ILE A 40 30.23 44.99 27.13
CA ILE A 40 30.45 46.26 27.84
C ILE A 40 29.10 46.73 28.44
N THR A 41 29.09 47.07 29.74
CA THR A 41 27.94 47.52 30.54
C THR A 41 27.99 49.01 30.88
N ILE A 42 26.82 49.67 30.92
CA ILE A 42 26.50 50.93 31.65
C ILE A 42 25.01 50.78 32.06
N ILE A 43 24.61 50.56 33.33
CA ILE A 43 24.39 51.55 34.43
C ILE A 43 23.38 52.63 34.00
N ASP A 44 22.27 53.01 34.66
CA ASP A 44 21.69 52.83 36.02
C ASP A 44 20.13 52.87 35.86
N SER A 45 19.21 52.71 36.82
CA SER A 45 19.18 52.35 38.26
C SER A 45 17.70 52.07 38.64
N SER A 46 17.44 51.37 39.78
CA SER A 46 16.24 51.46 40.67
C SER A 46 14.80 51.37 40.10
N ASP A 47 13.78 50.88 40.79
CA ASP A 47 13.57 50.00 41.96
C ASP A 47 12.06 49.70 41.94
N ASP A 48 11.62 48.50 42.31
CA ASP A 48 10.42 48.25 43.14
C ASP A 48 10.16 46.74 43.22
N GLU A 49 10.23 46.23 44.46
CA GLU A 49 9.95 44.84 44.80
C GLU A 49 8.44 44.58 44.77
N PHE A 50 8.01 43.46 44.18
CA PHE A 50 6.82 42.75 44.70
C PHE A 50 7.05 41.24 44.64
N GLU A 51 7.26 40.69 45.83
CA GLU A 51 7.36 39.27 46.13
C GLU A 51 5.99 38.60 45.93
N TYR A 52 5.94 37.52 45.14
CA TYR A 52 4.81 36.58 45.15
C TYR A 52 5.33 35.16 45.32
N GLY A 53 4.70 34.46 46.26
CA GLY A 53 5.12 33.14 46.71
C GLY A 53 4.92 32.04 45.67
N VAL A 54 5.59 30.92 45.93
CA VAL A 54 5.34 29.66 45.25
C VAL A 54 4.04 29.08 45.82
N ASP A 55 3.02 28.98 44.98
CA ASP A 55 1.94 28.00 45.16
C ASP A 55 2.14 26.91 44.10
N GLU A 56 2.18 25.66 44.58
CA GLU A 56 2.15 24.46 43.75
C GLU A 56 0.70 24.16 43.30
N ASP A 57 0.53 23.10 42.50
CA ASP A 57 -0.74 22.52 42.03
C ASP A 57 -1.47 23.22 40.85
N ASP A 58 -1.35 22.61 39.66
CA ASP A 58 -2.46 22.52 38.66
C ASP A 58 -2.17 21.43 37.59
N GLU A 59 -1.96 20.18 38.03
CA GLU A 59 -2.06 18.99 37.17
C GLU A 59 -3.17 18.05 37.66
N ASP A 60 -4.43 18.26 37.24
CA ASP A 60 -5.42 17.16 37.09
C ASP A 60 -6.71 17.60 36.38
N ALA A 61 -6.95 17.09 35.16
CA ALA A 61 -8.20 17.35 34.42
C ALA A 61 -8.57 16.25 33.39
N TRP A 62 -8.53 14.98 33.79
CA TRP A 62 -8.99 13.84 32.95
C TRP A 62 -9.66 12.71 33.76
N ALA A 63 -10.69 13.01 34.58
CA ALA A 63 -11.53 11.99 35.20
C ALA A 63 -13.02 12.39 35.35
N SER A 64 -13.89 11.57 34.76
CA SER A 64 -15.31 11.30 35.07
C SER A 64 -16.15 12.28 35.91
N PHE A 65 -17.27 12.73 35.32
CA PHE A 65 -18.45 13.19 36.05
C PHE A 65 -19.21 12.02 36.70
N SER A 66 -19.52 12.10 37.99
CA SER A 66 -20.71 11.47 38.57
C SER A 66 -21.11 12.06 39.93
N ASN A 67 -22.20 12.84 39.91
CA ASN A 67 -23.20 13.09 40.96
C ASN A 67 -22.81 13.54 42.39
N ASP A 68 -23.32 14.74 42.70
CA ASP A 68 -24.22 15.08 43.83
C ASP A 68 -23.67 15.93 44.99
N GLY A 69 -24.49 16.91 45.42
CA GLY A 69 -24.24 17.79 46.57
C GLY A 69 -23.67 19.18 46.27
N GLY A 70 -24.51 20.13 45.85
CA GLY A 70 -24.16 21.56 45.74
C GLY A 70 -25.38 22.45 45.54
N ASP A 71 -25.50 23.49 46.36
CA ASP A 71 -26.70 24.32 46.58
C ASP A 71 -27.46 24.81 45.33
N ILE A 72 -28.79 24.90 45.48
CA ILE A 72 -29.70 25.51 44.51
C ILE A 72 -29.43 27.00 44.41
N ILE A 73 -28.67 27.41 43.39
CA ILE A 73 -28.77 28.75 42.83
C ILE A 73 -29.89 28.70 41.80
N LEU A 74 -31.05 29.28 42.14
CA LEU A 74 -32.07 29.60 41.15
C LEU A 74 -31.54 30.74 40.28
N ILE A 75 -30.92 30.39 39.16
CA ILE A 75 -30.80 31.29 38.02
C ILE A 75 -32.14 31.20 37.29
N ASP A 76 -33.09 32.01 37.75
CA ASP A 76 -34.24 32.38 36.93
C ASP A 76 -33.74 33.23 35.73
N GLU A 77 -34.53 33.20 34.65
CA GLU A 77 -34.29 33.83 33.33
C GLU A 77 -33.44 33.01 32.36
N GLU A 78 -34.13 32.43 31.37
CA GLU A 78 -33.56 32.03 30.08
C GLU A 78 -33.03 33.30 29.39
N GLU A 79 -31.74 33.62 29.52
CA GLU A 79 -31.10 34.60 28.65
C GLU A 79 -31.20 34.11 27.20
N GLU A 80 -32.14 34.66 26.42
CA GLU A 80 -32.22 34.46 24.98
C GLU A 80 -30.89 34.91 24.34
N LEU A 81 -30.02 33.93 24.06
CA LEU A 81 -28.74 34.17 23.40
C LEU A 81 -28.97 34.96 22.11
N PRO A 82 -28.20 36.04 21.86
CA PRO A 82 -28.47 36.93 20.74
C PRO A 82 -28.37 36.18 19.40
N PRO A 83 -29.15 36.58 18.37
CA PRO A 83 -29.13 35.90 17.09
C PRO A 83 -27.77 36.02 16.40
N LEU A 84 -27.34 34.93 15.75
CA LEU A 84 -26.04 34.84 15.09
C LEU A 84 -25.80 36.02 14.12
N VAL A 85 -24.72 36.75 14.33
CA VAL A 85 -24.34 37.88 13.48
C VAL A 85 -24.01 37.39 12.07
N GLY A 86 -24.92 37.62 11.12
CA GLY A 86 -24.79 37.10 9.74
C GLY A 86 -25.65 35.87 9.42
N LEU A 87 -26.61 35.51 10.29
CA LEU A 87 -27.55 34.40 10.09
C LEU A 87 -28.19 34.34 8.69
N PRO A 88 -28.71 35.43 8.08
CA PRO A 88 -29.33 35.33 6.75
C PRO A 88 -28.37 34.83 5.66
N ALA A 89 -27.08 35.20 5.74
CA ALA A 89 -26.07 34.71 4.80
C ALA A 89 -25.69 33.24 5.04
N LEU A 90 -25.83 32.75 6.28
CA LEU A 90 -25.69 31.32 6.58
C LEU A 90 -26.88 30.54 6.00
N GLU A 91 -28.09 31.05 6.16
CA GLU A 91 -29.32 30.44 5.63
C GLU A 91 -29.30 30.39 4.09
N GLU A 92 -28.87 31.46 3.41
CA GLU A 92 -28.68 31.50 1.96
C GLU A 92 -27.63 30.47 1.48
N ASP A 93 -26.42 30.45 2.08
CA ASP A 93 -25.37 29.47 1.77
C ASP A 93 -25.86 28.03 2.03
N MET A 94 -26.68 27.80 3.06
CA MET A 94 -27.23 26.49 3.38
C MET A 94 -28.30 26.01 2.39
N VAL A 95 -29.18 26.89 1.90
CA VAL A 95 -30.15 26.56 0.85
C VAL A 95 -29.41 26.18 -0.44
N TYR A 96 -28.39 26.95 -0.83
CA TYR A 96 -27.57 26.62 -2.00
C TYR A 96 -26.84 25.27 -1.82
N ALA A 97 -26.23 25.05 -0.65
CA ALA A 97 -25.54 23.80 -0.36
C ALA A 97 -26.47 22.58 -0.36
N ALA A 98 -27.71 22.71 0.15
CA ALA A 98 -28.69 21.64 0.13
C ALA A 98 -29.05 21.20 -1.31
N CYS A 99 -29.19 22.14 -2.24
CA CYS A 99 -29.40 21.82 -3.66
C CYS A 99 -28.16 21.15 -4.30
N MET A 100 -26.95 21.64 -4.00
CA MET A 100 -25.71 21.10 -4.59
C MET A 100 -25.30 19.73 -4.02
N LEU A 101 -25.81 19.37 -2.85
CA LEU A 101 -25.56 18.09 -2.17
C LEU A 101 -26.73 17.09 -2.34
N GLU A 102 -27.74 17.43 -3.12
CA GLU A 102 -28.86 16.53 -3.42
C GLU A 102 -28.34 15.23 -4.09
N GLY A 103 -28.77 14.08 -3.58
CA GLY A 103 -28.28 12.77 -4.01
C GLY A 103 -26.93 12.36 -3.40
N THR A 104 -26.32 13.18 -2.54
CA THR A 104 -25.24 12.77 -1.64
C THR A 104 -25.80 12.44 -0.25
N ASP A 105 -25.20 11.49 0.46
CA ASP A 105 -25.55 11.19 1.87
C ASP A 105 -24.91 12.18 2.88
N ILE A 106 -24.42 13.33 2.39
CA ILE A 106 -23.83 14.40 3.22
C ILE A 106 -24.94 15.33 3.70
N THR A 107 -24.99 15.63 5.00
CA THR A 107 -26.02 16.54 5.56
C THR A 107 -25.43 17.72 6.30
N LEU A 108 -26.05 18.90 6.15
CA LEU A 108 -25.70 20.13 6.86
C LEU A 108 -26.85 20.53 7.78
N ARG A 109 -26.55 20.88 9.02
CA ARG A 109 -27.52 21.40 10.01
C ARG A 109 -26.88 22.49 10.85
N HIS A 110 -27.54 23.62 11.01
CA HIS A 110 -27.11 24.66 11.95
C HIS A 110 -28.00 24.70 13.19
N ASN A 111 -27.43 25.13 14.31
CA ASN A 111 -28.14 25.42 15.55
C ASN A 111 -27.43 26.57 16.27
N LEU A 112 -28.11 27.70 16.47
CA LEU A 112 -27.56 28.93 17.05
C LEU A 112 -26.22 29.35 16.41
N TYR A 113 -25.11 29.07 17.08
CA TYR A 113 -23.75 29.42 16.68
C TYR A 113 -22.99 28.28 15.97
N GLU A 114 -23.57 27.08 15.87
CA GLU A 114 -22.91 25.90 15.32
C GLU A 114 -23.46 25.51 13.95
N LEU A 115 -22.59 25.11 13.03
CA LEU A 115 -22.95 24.37 11.81
C LEU A 115 -22.25 23.02 11.82
N VAL A 116 -23.04 21.95 11.74
CA VAL A 116 -22.60 20.56 11.69
C VAL A 116 -22.70 20.03 10.27
N ILE A 117 -21.57 19.66 9.69
CA ILE A 117 -21.45 18.90 8.44
C ILE A 117 -21.30 17.42 8.83
N THR A 118 -22.20 16.57 8.38
CA THR A 118 -22.16 15.12 8.66
C THR A 118 -21.78 14.36 7.40
N LEU A 119 -20.65 13.65 7.44
CA LEU A 119 -20.14 12.83 6.33
C LEU A 119 -20.51 11.35 6.53
N PRO A 120 -21.00 10.66 5.50
CA PRO A 120 -21.36 9.25 5.55
C PRO A 120 -20.10 8.36 5.47
N LEU A 121 -20.10 7.21 6.15
CA LEU A 121 -19.02 6.22 6.03
C LEU A 121 -19.29 5.11 5.00
N VAL A 122 -20.45 5.14 4.31
CA VAL A 122 -20.92 4.09 3.40
C VAL A 122 -19.99 3.81 2.22
N ASP A 123 -19.29 4.85 1.75
CA ASP A 123 -18.35 4.80 0.62
C ASP A 123 -16.94 4.30 1.02
N LEU A 124 -16.65 4.13 2.31
CA LEU A 124 -15.37 3.56 2.76
C LEU A 124 -15.44 2.04 2.77
N LEU A 125 -14.47 1.40 2.10
CA LEU A 125 -14.29 -0.04 2.21
C LEU A 125 -13.94 -0.43 3.65
N PRO A 126 -14.33 -1.63 4.15
CA PRO A 126 -13.99 -2.07 5.51
C PRO A 126 -12.49 -2.01 5.83
N LEU A 127 -11.65 -2.24 4.81
CA LEU A 127 -10.20 -2.13 4.90
C LEU A 127 -9.71 -0.68 5.11
N GLN A 128 -10.42 0.32 4.55
CA GLN A 128 -10.15 1.75 4.79
C GLN A 128 -10.58 2.14 6.20
N CYS A 129 -11.78 1.74 6.65
CA CYS A 129 -12.24 2.01 8.02
C CYS A 129 -11.24 1.50 9.07
N ALA A 130 -10.79 0.25 8.93
CA ALA A 130 -9.74 -0.32 9.80
C ALA A 130 -8.41 0.46 9.71
N ALA A 131 -7.96 0.83 8.50
CA ALA A 131 -6.75 1.63 8.30
C ALA A 131 -6.83 3.06 8.87
N TYR A 132 -8.05 3.57 9.07
CA TYR A 132 -8.35 4.90 9.62
C TYR A 132 -8.59 4.88 11.14
N GLY A 133 -8.67 3.69 11.75
CA GLY A 133 -8.95 3.49 13.17
C GLY A 133 -10.42 3.63 13.56
N LEU A 134 -11.34 3.51 12.59
CA LEU A 134 -12.79 3.61 12.81
C LEU A 134 -13.33 2.27 13.30
N THR A 135 -13.88 2.26 14.52
CA THR A 135 -14.42 1.06 15.19
C THR A 135 -15.94 0.93 15.10
N SER A 136 -16.63 1.96 14.62
CA SER A 136 -18.07 1.94 14.30
C SER A 136 -18.34 2.48 12.88
N LEU A 137 -19.59 2.35 12.43
CA LEU A 137 -20.07 2.95 11.18
C LEU A 137 -20.76 4.31 11.42
N ASP A 138 -20.58 4.91 12.60
CA ASP A 138 -21.16 6.22 12.92
C ASP A 138 -20.56 7.31 12.03
N PRO A 139 -21.38 8.22 11.46
CA PRO A 139 -20.90 9.23 10.53
C PRO A 139 -19.94 10.22 11.21
N ILE A 140 -18.98 10.74 10.43
CA ILE A 140 -18.08 11.79 10.93
C ILE A 140 -18.84 13.12 10.98
N ARG A 141 -18.79 13.82 12.10
CA ARG A 141 -19.41 15.13 12.29
C ARG A 141 -18.32 16.19 12.39
N ILE A 142 -18.37 17.20 11.53
CA ILE A 142 -17.49 18.37 11.55
C ILE A 142 -18.33 19.56 11.98
N THR A 143 -18.02 20.13 13.15
CA THR A 143 -18.71 21.29 13.72
C THR A 143 -17.89 22.55 13.51
N LEU A 144 -18.51 23.59 12.96
CA LEU A 144 -17.98 24.94 12.86
C LEU A 144 -18.69 25.83 13.89
N GLN A 145 -17.94 26.39 14.85
CA GLN A 145 -18.48 27.27 15.88
C GLN A 145 -18.24 28.74 15.54
N PHE A 146 -19.31 29.45 15.16
CA PHE A 146 -19.34 30.84 14.74
C PHE A 146 -19.59 31.81 15.91
N ILE A 147 -18.86 31.65 17.02
CA ILE A 147 -18.98 32.51 18.22
C ILE A 147 -18.86 34.02 17.87
N ASN A 148 -18.08 34.33 16.83
CA ASN A 148 -17.84 35.70 16.32
C ASN A 148 -18.69 36.09 15.09
N GLY A 149 -19.73 35.33 14.76
CA GLY A 149 -20.60 35.54 13.59
C GLY A 149 -20.16 34.85 12.30
N TYR A 150 -21.06 34.86 11.32
CA TYR A 150 -20.91 34.27 9.98
C TYR A 150 -20.74 35.36 8.91
N ARG A 151 -19.76 36.26 9.06
CA ARG A 151 -19.42 37.29 8.05
C ARG A 151 -17.98 37.11 7.53
N ARG A 152 -17.69 37.62 6.32
CA ARG A 152 -16.30 37.67 5.79
C ARG A 152 -15.31 38.42 6.70
N THR A 153 -15.82 39.32 7.54
CA THR A 153 -15.07 40.10 8.54
C THR A 153 -15.12 39.49 9.96
N SER A 154 -15.86 38.41 10.17
CA SER A 154 -15.87 37.68 11.45
C SER A 154 -14.59 36.85 11.59
N HIS A 155 -14.18 36.57 12.82
CA HIS A 155 -13.13 35.58 13.07
C HIS A 155 -13.53 34.22 12.48
N LYS A 156 -12.54 33.45 12.01
CA LYS A 156 -12.74 32.07 11.52
C LYS A 156 -13.32 31.20 12.64
N PRO A 157 -14.22 30.25 12.34
CA PRO A 157 -14.82 29.40 13.34
C PRO A 157 -13.79 28.47 13.99
N ILE A 158 -14.07 28.09 15.24
CA ILE A 158 -13.42 26.90 15.83
C ILE A 158 -13.97 25.68 15.08
N VAL A 159 -13.07 24.80 14.66
CA VAL A 159 -13.38 23.53 14.01
C VAL A 159 -13.23 22.39 15.01
N SER A 160 -14.28 21.59 15.18
CA SER A 160 -14.25 20.29 15.86
C SER A 160 -14.61 19.17 14.88
N VAL A 161 -14.01 18.00 15.05
CA VAL A 161 -14.32 16.78 14.31
C VAL A 161 -14.57 15.65 15.30
N TYR A 162 -15.71 14.98 15.17
CA TYR A 162 -16.22 13.97 16.08
C TYR A 162 -16.62 12.68 15.34
N HIS A 163 -16.42 11.52 15.96
CA HIS A 163 -16.90 10.22 15.50
C HIS A 163 -17.40 9.37 16.68
N GLY A 164 -18.46 8.59 16.46
CA GLY A 164 -19.15 7.78 17.46
C GLY A 164 -20.60 8.24 17.70
N ASP A 165 -21.28 7.60 18.66
CA ASP A 165 -22.62 8.00 19.09
C ASP A 165 -22.55 9.07 20.22
N PRO A 166 -23.06 10.30 20.00
CA PRO A 166 -23.13 11.34 21.02
C PRO A 166 -23.94 10.95 22.26
N MET A 167 -24.91 10.04 22.12
CA MET A 167 -25.82 9.63 23.20
C MET A 167 -25.21 8.51 24.07
N ALA A 168 -24.29 7.71 23.52
CA ALA A 168 -23.58 6.67 24.26
C ALA A 168 -22.35 7.18 25.03
N GLY A 169 -21.86 8.39 24.74
CA GLY A 169 -20.69 8.97 25.40
C GLY A 169 -19.36 8.28 25.09
N LEU A 170 -19.31 7.45 24.04
CA LEU A 170 -18.16 6.61 23.66
C LEU A 170 -17.40 7.11 22.42
N GLY A 171 -17.72 8.32 21.93
CA GLY A 171 -17.08 8.90 20.76
C GLY A 171 -15.75 9.58 21.03
N ILE A 172 -15.06 9.94 19.95
CA ILE A 172 -13.74 10.59 19.93
C ILE A 172 -13.85 11.95 19.22
N GLU A 173 -13.26 12.98 19.82
CA GLU A 173 -13.25 14.34 19.28
C GLU A 173 -11.81 14.85 19.11
N THR A 174 -11.57 15.66 18.09
CA THR A 174 -10.38 16.51 17.96
C THR A 174 -10.78 17.88 17.42
N SER A 175 -10.15 18.94 17.90
CA SER A 175 -10.46 20.30 17.45
C SER A 175 -9.23 21.11 17.05
N SER A 176 -9.47 22.22 16.37
CA SER A 176 -8.47 23.24 16.02
C SER A 176 -7.83 23.94 17.23
N VAL A 177 -8.42 23.79 18.43
CA VAL A 177 -7.89 24.31 19.70
C VAL A 177 -7.22 23.20 20.52
N ARG A 178 -7.80 21.99 20.52
CA ARG A 178 -7.30 20.82 21.26
C ARG A 178 -7.23 19.60 20.34
N ALA A 179 -6.05 19.34 19.79
CA ALA A 179 -5.80 18.18 18.95
C ALA A 179 -5.78 16.89 19.78
N HIS A 180 -6.53 15.86 19.37
CA HIS A 180 -6.53 14.56 20.03
C HIS A 180 -5.56 13.59 19.34
N PRO A 181 -4.54 13.05 20.04
CA PRO A 181 -3.49 12.25 19.41
C PRO A 181 -4.02 10.94 18.79
N GLY A 182 -5.05 10.35 19.38
CA GLY A 182 -5.65 9.10 18.94
C GLY A 182 -6.67 9.23 17.80
N PHE A 183 -6.79 10.36 17.10
CA PHE A 183 -7.77 10.50 16.00
C PHE A 183 -7.16 10.98 14.66
N PRO A 184 -6.40 10.12 13.94
CA PRO A 184 -5.70 10.51 12.71
C PRO A 184 -6.59 11.09 11.62
N LEU A 185 -7.78 10.50 11.40
CA LEU A 185 -8.75 10.99 10.42
C LEU A 185 -9.31 12.35 10.84
N GLY A 186 -9.63 12.51 12.13
CA GLY A 186 -10.07 13.78 12.69
C GLY A 186 -9.04 14.89 12.47
N LEU A 187 -7.75 14.64 12.79
CA LEU A 187 -6.66 15.61 12.55
C LEU A 187 -6.60 16.05 11.07
N THR A 188 -6.75 15.09 10.16
CA THR A 188 -6.76 15.33 8.70
C THR A 188 -7.94 16.21 8.28
N LEU A 189 -9.14 15.95 8.80
CA LEU A 189 -10.34 16.72 8.48
C LEU A 189 -10.36 18.10 9.15
N THR A 190 -9.83 18.23 10.37
CA THR A 190 -9.57 19.54 11.01
C THR A 190 -8.63 20.37 10.13
N GLN A 191 -7.49 19.80 9.70
CA GLN A 191 -6.54 20.52 8.85
C GLN A 191 -7.09 20.84 7.46
N THR A 192 -7.92 19.95 6.88
CA THR A 192 -8.64 20.20 5.61
C THR A 192 -9.56 21.40 5.74
N THR A 193 -10.36 21.45 6.80
CA THR A 193 -11.27 22.57 7.11
C THR A 193 -10.48 23.86 7.31
N LEU A 194 -9.42 23.85 8.14
CA LEU A 194 -8.60 25.02 8.41
C LEU A 194 -7.91 25.57 7.14
N ASN A 195 -7.42 24.70 6.25
CA ASN A 195 -6.85 25.12 4.96
C ASN A 195 -7.92 25.81 4.09
N PHE A 196 -9.11 25.24 3.98
CA PHE A 196 -10.22 25.81 3.20
C PHE A 196 -10.69 27.16 3.76
N LEU A 197 -10.83 27.27 5.09
CA LEU A 197 -11.17 28.52 5.77
C LEU A 197 -10.09 29.58 5.56
N ASN A 198 -8.81 29.21 5.60
CA ASN A 198 -7.71 30.14 5.36
C ASN A 198 -7.65 30.66 3.93
N ASP A 199 -7.99 29.85 2.94
CA ASP A 199 -8.02 30.24 1.53
C ASP A 199 -9.23 31.13 1.18
N ARG A 200 -10.43 30.80 1.71
CA ARG A 200 -11.70 31.34 1.19
C ARG A 200 -12.50 32.24 2.11
N TRP A 201 -12.29 32.24 3.43
CA TRP A 201 -13.19 32.92 4.39
C TRP A 201 -13.33 34.44 4.17
N GLU A 202 -12.20 35.11 3.97
CA GLU A 202 -12.13 36.58 3.84
C GLU A 202 -12.30 37.03 2.37
N SER A 203 -11.65 36.31 1.45
CA SER A 203 -11.41 36.70 0.06
C SER A 203 -12.37 36.09 -0.97
N ASN A 204 -12.86 34.86 -0.74
CA ASN A 204 -13.50 34.04 -1.78
C ASN A 204 -14.68 33.18 -1.25
N ARG A 205 -15.54 33.84 -0.46
CA ARG A 205 -16.78 33.27 0.08
C ARG A 205 -17.94 33.54 -0.88
N GLY A 206 -18.01 32.75 -1.95
CA GLY A 206 -19.14 32.72 -2.91
C GLY A 206 -20.24 31.75 -2.49
N GLU A 207 -21.34 31.71 -3.25
CA GLU A 207 -22.56 30.92 -2.95
C GLU A 207 -22.28 29.42 -2.73
N SER A 208 -21.29 28.84 -3.41
CA SER A 208 -20.88 27.44 -3.25
C SER A 208 -20.03 27.15 -2.02
N PHE A 209 -19.78 28.11 -1.13
CA PHE A 209 -18.78 27.99 -0.06
C PHE A 209 -19.00 26.76 0.85
N LEU A 210 -20.24 26.50 1.27
CA LEU A 210 -20.54 25.37 2.16
C LEU A 210 -20.59 24.01 1.43
N SER A 211 -21.10 23.96 0.19
CA SER A 211 -21.08 22.73 -0.61
C SER A 211 -19.66 22.35 -1.01
N ASP A 212 -18.83 23.31 -1.43
CA ASP A 212 -17.42 23.09 -1.77
C ASP A 212 -16.62 22.59 -0.56
N LEU A 213 -16.90 23.11 0.65
CA LEU A 213 -16.30 22.61 1.89
C LEU A 213 -16.72 21.16 2.16
N ALA A 214 -18.02 20.87 2.10
CA ALA A 214 -18.57 19.55 2.38
C ALA A 214 -18.07 18.48 1.39
N LEU A 215 -18.05 18.79 0.09
CA LEU A 215 -17.50 17.93 -0.97
C LEU A 215 -15.98 17.75 -0.81
N SER A 216 -15.24 18.81 -0.48
CA SER A 216 -13.80 18.72 -0.21
C SER A 216 -13.49 17.83 0.99
N LEU A 217 -14.26 17.95 2.08
CA LEU A 217 -14.12 17.10 3.26
C LEU A 217 -14.43 15.63 2.95
N ASN A 218 -15.50 15.34 2.20
CA ASN A 218 -15.81 13.99 1.77
C ASN A 218 -14.69 13.42 0.88
N HIS A 219 -14.21 14.19 -0.10
CA HIS A 219 -13.10 13.79 -0.97
C HIS A 219 -11.82 13.47 -0.18
N HIS A 220 -11.45 14.30 0.80
CA HIS A 220 -10.29 14.06 1.65
C HIS A 220 -10.47 12.87 2.60
N MET A 221 -11.68 12.61 3.09
CA MET A 221 -11.99 11.41 3.88
C MET A 221 -11.79 10.14 3.04
N LEU A 222 -12.37 10.08 1.84
CA LEU A 222 -12.23 8.94 0.93
C LEU A 222 -10.77 8.69 0.51
N ASN A 223 -9.94 9.74 0.48
CA ASN A 223 -8.55 9.70 0.03
C ASN A 223 -7.53 10.01 1.15
N ALA A 224 -7.87 9.84 2.44
CA ALA A 224 -7.07 10.36 3.56
C ALA A 224 -5.65 9.79 3.66
N GLY A 225 -5.42 8.57 3.16
CA GLY A 225 -4.08 7.97 3.04
C GLY A 225 -3.20 8.57 1.91
N SER A 226 -3.72 9.52 1.13
CA SER A 226 -2.98 10.19 0.05
C SER A 226 -2.25 11.47 0.47
N THR A 227 -2.74 12.16 1.50
CA THR A 227 -2.15 13.40 2.02
C THR A 227 -1.59 13.19 3.44
N CYS A 228 -0.73 14.12 3.87
CA CYS A 228 -0.17 14.12 5.21
C CYS A 228 -1.22 14.56 6.24
N MET A 229 -1.52 13.72 7.23
CA MET A 229 -2.54 14.04 8.26
C MET A 229 -2.28 15.32 9.08
N MET A 230 -1.02 15.80 9.13
CA MET A 230 -0.64 17.00 9.90
C MET A 230 -0.73 18.32 9.13
N CYS A 231 -0.52 18.30 7.81
CA CYS A 231 -0.42 19.53 7.03
C CYS A 231 -1.14 19.49 5.68
N ASN A 232 -1.87 18.40 5.43
CA ASN A 232 -2.70 18.15 4.24
C ASN A 232 -2.03 18.55 2.91
N ARG A 233 -0.78 18.09 2.71
CA ARG A 233 -0.14 18.06 1.38
C ARG A 233 0.06 16.62 0.95
N ASP A 234 0.04 16.40 -0.37
CA ASP A 234 0.28 15.11 -1.01
C ASP A 234 1.53 14.43 -0.46
N LEU A 235 1.39 13.14 -0.17
CA LEU A 235 2.52 12.29 0.18
C LEU A 235 3.25 11.88 -1.12
N VAL A 236 4.59 11.91 -1.08
CA VAL A 236 5.45 11.33 -2.15
C VAL A 236 5.15 9.84 -2.36
N PHE A 237 4.57 9.22 -1.33
CA PHE A 237 4.36 7.80 -1.14
C PHE A 237 3.00 7.55 -0.45
N PRO A 238 1.88 7.79 -1.15
CA PRO A 238 0.55 7.62 -0.55
C PRO A 238 0.27 6.13 -0.30
N GLY A 239 -0.68 5.84 0.59
CA GLY A 239 -1.02 4.48 1.02
C GLY A 239 -2.46 4.39 1.52
N LEU A 240 -2.80 3.27 2.16
CA LEU A 240 -4.14 3.08 2.74
C LEU A 240 -4.28 3.75 4.12
N LYS A 241 -3.19 3.72 4.90
CA LYS A 241 -3.13 4.23 6.27
C LYS A 241 -2.68 5.68 6.29
N LEU A 242 -3.31 6.50 7.13
CA LEU A 242 -2.90 7.89 7.34
C LEU A 242 -1.48 7.95 7.91
N THR A 243 -0.66 8.88 7.41
CA THR A 243 0.74 9.02 7.84
C THR A 243 1.22 10.46 7.70
N VAL A 244 2.40 10.75 8.26
CA VAL A 244 3.04 12.06 8.15
C VAL A 244 4.04 12.10 6.99
N CYS A 245 4.14 13.25 6.33
CA CYS A 245 5.22 13.54 5.39
C CYS A 245 6.53 13.83 6.13
N ASP A 246 7.65 13.62 5.45
CA ASP A 246 9.00 13.70 6.04
C ASP A 246 9.51 15.16 6.26
N ARG A 247 8.60 16.11 6.53
CA ARG A 247 8.92 17.50 6.94
C ARG A 247 9.06 17.56 8.45
N GLU A 248 10.11 18.24 8.92
CA GLU A 248 10.52 18.31 10.34
C GLU A 248 9.35 18.57 11.30
N LEU A 249 8.51 19.57 11.05
CA LEU A 249 7.35 19.86 11.92
C LEU A 249 6.34 18.70 12.00
N CYS A 250 6.05 18.04 10.88
CA CYS A 250 5.07 16.94 10.86
C CYS A 250 5.64 15.65 11.49
N SER A 251 6.94 15.40 11.30
CA SER A 251 7.65 14.34 12.02
C SER A 251 7.71 14.64 13.52
N TYR A 252 8.04 15.87 13.91
CA TYR A 252 8.07 16.31 15.31
C TYR A 252 6.70 16.13 16.00
N GLN A 253 5.61 16.54 15.34
CA GLN A 253 4.24 16.36 15.84
C GLN A 253 3.88 14.90 16.12
N LEU A 254 4.39 13.95 15.33
CA LEU A 254 4.21 12.52 15.60
C LEU A 254 5.21 11.99 16.64
N ASP A 255 6.50 12.24 16.46
CA ASP A 255 7.59 11.60 17.20
C ASP A 255 7.86 12.20 18.60
N HIS A 256 7.39 13.42 18.86
CA HIS A 256 7.58 14.14 20.13
C HIS A 256 6.25 14.49 20.81
N VAL A 257 5.21 14.87 20.06
CA VAL A 257 3.89 15.25 20.61
C VAL A 257 2.92 14.06 20.63
N GLY A 258 3.13 13.04 19.78
CA GLY A 258 2.25 11.87 19.70
C GLY A 258 0.98 12.09 18.88
N LEU A 259 0.88 13.16 18.09
CA LEU A 259 -0.27 13.34 17.20
C LEU A 259 -0.30 12.22 16.15
N GLY A 260 -1.42 11.51 16.05
CA GLY A 260 -1.57 10.32 15.22
C GLY A 260 -1.08 9.02 15.88
N ALA A 261 -0.59 9.05 17.12
CA ALA A 261 -0.21 7.87 17.91
C ALA A 261 -1.44 7.15 18.49
N ASP A 262 -2.29 6.65 17.58
CA ASP A 262 -3.55 5.98 17.87
C ASP A 262 -3.37 4.55 18.43
N LEU A 263 -4.33 4.12 19.26
CA LEU A 263 -4.40 2.81 19.90
C LEU A 263 -5.57 1.94 19.39
N SER A 264 -6.39 2.39 18.45
CA SER A 264 -7.52 1.63 17.88
C SER A 264 -7.10 0.29 17.24
N LEU A 265 -5.81 0.10 16.95
CA LEU A 265 -5.28 -1.16 16.43
C LEU A 265 -5.50 -2.34 17.39
N PHE A 266 -5.58 -2.12 18.71
CA PHE A 266 -5.97 -3.17 19.64
C PHE A 266 -7.44 -3.60 19.46
N ASP A 267 -8.31 -2.71 19.03
CA ASP A 267 -9.74 -2.98 18.82
C ASP A 267 -9.99 -3.58 17.43
N THR A 268 -9.33 -3.03 16.41
CA THR A 268 -9.48 -3.46 15.00
C THR A 268 -8.69 -4.73 14.66
N ASP A 269 -7.45 -4.89 15.16
CA ASP A 269 -6.67 -6.13 15.03
C ASP A 269 -5.58 -6.28 16.11
N TYR A 270 -5.98 -6.76 17.29
CA TYR A 270 -5.06 -7.04 18.40
C TYR A 270 -3.92 -8.01 18.05
N LYS A 271 -4.08 -8.90 17.05
CA LYS A 271 -3.03 -9.83 16.63
C LYS A 271 -1.93 -9.10 15.84
N VAL A 272 -2.31 -8.09 15.06
CA VAL A 272 -1.37 -7.17 14.39
C VAL A 272 -0.72 -6.24 15.42
N ALA A 273 -1.46 -5.77 16.44
CA ALA A 273 -0.88 -5.02 17.55
C ALA A 273 0.23 -5.82 18.27
N ASP A 274 -0.04 -7.10 18.58
CA ASP A 274 0.96 -8.03 19.14
C ASP A 274 2.18 -8.17 18.22
N LEU A 275 1.97 -8.39 16.91
CA LEU A 275 3.05 -8.50 15.93
C LEU A 275 3.96 -7.27 15.94
N LEU A 276 3.39 -6.06 15.92
CA LEU A 276 4.16 -4.82 15.86
C LEU A 276 4.95 -4.56 17.16
N ILE A 277 4.37 -4.85 18.33
CA ILE A 277 5.06 -4.77 19.63
C ILE A 277 6.17 -5.84 19.69
N SER A 278 5.87 -7.07 19.28
CA SER A 278 6.82 -8.20 19.28
C SER A 278 8.06 -7.94 18.43
N VAL A 279 7.91 -7.40 17.21
CA VAL A 279 9.07 -7.04 16.38
C VAL A 279 9.80 -5.79 16.91
N ALA A 280 9.09 -4.85 17.54
CA ALA A 280 9.72 -3.68 18.18
C ALA A 280 10.58 -4.08 19.38
N VAL A 281 10.11 -4.96 20.27
CA VAL A 281 10.90 -5.51 21.37
C VAL A 281 12.09 -6.32 20.84
N ALA A 282 11.89 -7.14 19.80
CA ALA A 282 12.98 -7.88 19.16
C ALA A 282 14.06 -6.96 18.58
N ALA A 283 13.68 -5.83 17.97
CA ALA A 283 14.63 -4.83 17.46
C ALA A 283 15.36 -4.07 18.60
N CYS A 284 14.65 -3.71 19.67
CA CYS A 284 15.23 -3.10 20.86
C CYS A 284 16.31 -3.97 21.53
N ASN A 285 16.10 -5.29 21.53
CA ASN A 285 17.04 -6.28 22.06
C ASN A 285 18.27 -6.52 21.15
N ASP A 286 18.24 -6.08 19.89
CA ASP A 286 19.33 -6.23 18.91
C ASP A 286 20.00 -4.87 18.63
N THR A 287 20.66 -4.33 19.65
CA THR A 287 21.27 -2.99 19.62
C THR A 287 22.25 -2.80 18.46
N LYS A 288 22.95 -3.86 18.04
CA LYS A 288 23.87 -3.82 16.88
C LYS A 288 23.14 -3.49 15.58
N ARG A 289 21.98 -4.12 15.34
CA ARG A 289 21.17 -3.85 14.15
C ARG A 289 20.39 -2.55 14.26
N LEU A 290 20.02 -2.14 15.48
CA LEU A 290 19.30 -0.89 15.68
C LEU A 290 20.18 0.36 15.51
N ILE A 291 21.49 0.30 15.83
CA ILE A 291 22.44 1.40 15.53
C ILE A 291 22.49 1.75 14.03
N VAL A 292 22.30 0.75 13.16
CA VAL A 292 22.26 0.91 11.70
C VAL A 292 20.83 0.99 11.15
N SER A 293 19.85 1.20 12.04
CA SER A 293 18.45 1.37 11.67
C SER A 293 18.21 2.76 11.08
N PRO A 294 17.48 2.86 9.95
CA PRO A 294 16.97 4.13 9.44
C PRO A 294 15.70 4.60 10.17
N ILE A 295 15.20 3.84 11.14
CA ILE A 295 14.04 4.17 11.97
C ILE A 295 14.55 4.63 13.33
N ALA A 296 14.27 5.88 13.70
CA ALA A 296 14.57 6.45 15.01
C ALA A 296 13.68 5.82 16.10
N THR A 297 14.07 5.97 17.36
CA THR A 297 13.23 5.69 18.52
C THR A 297 12.34 6.91 18.85
N PRO A 298 11.16 6.72 19.48
CA PRO A 298 10.35 7.85 19.95
C PRO A 298 11.14 8.72 20.94
N VAL A 299 10.72 9.97 21.07
CA VAL A 299 11.31 10.92 22.02
C VAL A 299 10.57 10.83 23.35
N ASP A 300 11.33 10.75 24.43
CA ASP A 300 10.80 10.82 25.78
C ASP A 300 10.33 12.25 26.07
N GLN A 301 9.02 12.41 26.28
CA GLN A 301 8.38 13.72 26.41
C GLN A 301 8.86 14.50 27.65
N ALA A 302 9.38 13.79 28.68
CA ALA A 302 9.89 14.42 29.90
C ALA A 302 11.34 14.93 29.75
N SER A 303 12.19 14.23 28.99
CA SER A 303 13.61 14.60 28.83
C SER A 303 13.93 15.27 27.49
N GLY A 304 13.02 15.25 26.52
CA GLY A 304 13.23 15.75 25.16
C GLY A 304 14.28 14.95 24.37
N GLN A 305 14.68 13.77 24.83
CA GLN A 305 15.71 12.93 24.21
C GLN A 305 15.11 11.62 23.65
N PRO A 306 15.66 11.06 22.56
CA PRO A 306 15.24 9.76 22.05
C PRO A 306 15.41 8.64 23.10
N TYR A 307 14.40 7.78 23.26
CA TYR A 307 14.50 6.63 24.16
C TYR A 307 15.67 5.72 23.78
N SER A 308 16.52 5.37 24.75
CA SER A 308 17.52 4.33 24.51
C SER A 308 16.83 2.99 24.19
N PRO A 309 17.38 2.17 23.27
CA PRO A 309 16.74 0.93 22.82
C PRO A 309 16.34 -0.02 23.95
N LEU A 310 17.25 -0.22 24.91
CA LEU A 310 17.03 -1.10 26.05
C LEU A 310 15.99 -0.53 27.03
N HIS A 311 15.81 0.79 27.10
CA HIS A 311 14.75 1.39 27.89
C HIS A 311 13.39 1.20 27.22
N LEU A 312 13.28 1.51 25.92
CA LEU A 312 12.07 1.31 25.12
C LEU A 312 11.60 -0.16 25.17
N GLY A 313 12.52 -1.10 24.99
CA GLY A 313 12.24 -2.54 25.09
C GLY A 313 11.79 -2.99 26.47
N ARG A 314 12.21 -2.33 27.57
CA ARG A 314 11.71 -2.62 28.93
C ARG A 314 10.27 -2.12 29.12
N LEU A 315 9.97 -0.90 28.68
CA LEU A 315 8.63 -0.31 28.78
C LEU A 315 7.61 -1.15 27.98
N LEU A 316 7.92 -1.51 26.74
CA LEU A 316 7.08 -2.40 25.93
C LEU A 316 6.84 -3.77 26.59
N ASN A 317 7.83 -4.32 27.32
CA ASN A 317 7.67 -5.59 28.05
C ASN A 317 6.83 -5.49 29.33
N GLN A 318 6.46 -4.29 29.80
CA GLN A 318 5.51 -4.12 30.91
C GLN A 318 4.05 -4.23 30.46
N PHE A 319 3.77 -4.04 29.16
CA PHE A 319 2.41 -4.12 28.63
C PHE A 319 1.86 -5.56 28.76
N PRO A 320 0.61 -5.76 29.22
CA PRO A 320 -0.03 -7.08 29.17
C PRO A 320 -0.35 -7.46 27.72
N SER A 321 -0.73 -8.71 27.47
CA SER A 321 -0.96 -9.22 26.11
C SER A 321 -1.96 -8.36 25.33
N ALA A 322 -1.83 -8.32 24.00
CA ALA A 322 -2.66 -7.47 23.16
C ALA A 322 -4.16 -7.83 23.26
N GLU A 323 -4.47 -9.09 23.57
CA GLU A 323 -5.82 -9.56 23.89
C GLU A 323 -6.37 -8.93 25.18
N VAL A 324 -5.60 -8.89 26.27
CA VAL A 324 -6.01 -8.20 27.50
C VAL A 324 -6.19 -6.70 27.25
N LEU A 325 -5.32 -6.10 26.43
CA LEU A 325 -5.43 -4.68 26.05
C LEU A 325 -6.70 -4.38 25.24
N ARG A 326 -7.08 -5.26 24.30
CA ARG A 326 -8.38 -5.22 23.62
C ARG A 326 -9.53 -5.30 24.63
N ASP A 327 -9.51 -6.28 25.53
CA ASP A 327 -10.63 -6.58 26.44
C ASP A 327 -10.88 -5.49 27.50
N ILE A 328 -9.86 -4.69 27.85
CA ILE A 328 -10.01 -3.48 28.68
C ILE A 328 -10.81 -2.37 27.95
N GLY A 329 -10.83 -2.39 26.61
CA GLY A 329 -11.56 -1.42 25.79
C GLY A 329 -11.12 0.03 26.03
N TRP A 330 -12.08 0.96 26.09
CA TRP A 330 -11.83 2.40 26.22
C TRP A 330 -11.00 2.81 27.45
N LYS A 331 -10.99 2.00 28.52
CA LYS A 331 -10.21 2.29 29.75
C LYS A 331 -8.70 2.06 29.60
N ARG A 332 -8.27 1.45 28.49
CA ARG A 332 -6.88 1.01 28.22
C ARG A 332 -5.86 2.14 28.32
N THR A 333 -6.21 3.35 27.88
CA THR A 333 -5.31 4.51 27.95
C THR A 333 -4.92 4.83 29.39
N ASN A 334 -5.86 4.78 30.32
CA ASN A 334 -5.60 5.06 31.73
C ASN A 334 -4.84 3.89 32.40
N PHE A 335 -5.24 2.65 32.12
CA PHE A 335 -4.54 1.44 32.58
C PHE A 335 -3.05 1.42 32.17
N LEU A 336 -2.73 1.88 30.95
CA LEU A 336 -1.33 2.00 30.50
C LEU A 336 -0.59 3.12 31.25
N LYS A 337 -1.25 4.27 31.50
CA LYS A 337 -0.67 5.40 32.26
C LYS A 337 -0.29 5.03 33.70
N GLU A 338 -1.09 4.17 34.36
CA GLU A 338 -0.80 3.66 35.71
C GLU A 338 0.58 2.98 35.82
N ASN A 339 1.09 2.41 34.72
CA ASN A 339 2.40 1.78 34.66
C ASN A 339 3.50 2.77 34.21
N SER A 340 3.20 3.63 33.24
CA SER A 340 4.07 4.72 32.80
C SER A 340 3.26 5.77 32.02
N PRO A 341 3.37 7.08 32.32
CA PRO A 341 2.62 8.12 31.62
C PRO A 341 2.76 8.08 30.09
N ASN A 342 3.95 7.72 29.59
CA ASN A 342 4.25 7.66 28.16
C ASN A 342 3.89 6.31 27.49
N ALA A 343 3.37 5.32 28.24
CA ALA A 343 3.02 4.01 27.68
C ALA A 343 1.99 4.06 26.53
N PRO A 344 0.89 4.85 26.60
CA PRO A 344 -0.02 5.04 25.46
C PRO A 344 0.69 5.60 24.23
N PHE A 345 1.50 6.64 24.42
CA PHE A 345 2.26 7.27 23.34
C PHE A 345 3.25 6.28 22.69
N ILE A 346 3.99 5.50 23.48
CA ILE A 346 4.94 4.51 22.97
C ILE A 346 4.24 3.42 22.14
N ALA A 347 3.10 2.89 22.62
CA ALA A 347 2.30 1.91 21.88
C ALA A 347 1.79 2.50 20.56
N GLY A 348 1.15 3.67 20.63
CA GLY A 348 0.62 4.37 19.47
C GLY A 348 1.70 4.77 18.47
N TRP A 349 2.89 5.16 18.93
CA TRP A 349 4.04 5.46 18.07
C TRP A 349 4.50 4.22 17.30
N VAL A 350 4.61 3.05 17.97
CA VAL A 350 4.97 1.78 17.31
C VAL A 350 4.01 1.46 16.16
N PHE A 351 2.71 1.73 16.36
CA PHE A 351 1.67 1.52 15.36
C PHE A 351 1.70 2.59 14.26
N ALA A 352 1.67 3.88 14.60
CA ALA A 352 1.53 5.00 13.68
C ALA A 352 2.70 5.08 12.68
N THR A 353 3.93 4.87 13.14
CA THR A 353 5.12 4.85 12.29
C THR A 353 5.18 3.60 11.40
N ASN A 354 4.31 2.60 11.58
CA ASN A 354 4.26 1.43 10.71
C ASN A 354 3.36 1.73 9.49
N ARG A 355 4.03 2.03 8.37
CA ARG A 355 3.40 2.38 7.08
C ARG A 355 2.80 1.16 6.35
N ALA A 356 3.11 -0.08 6.74
CA ALA A 356 2.45 -1.25 6.16
C ALA A 356 1.04 -1.47 6.76
N HIS A 357 0.02 -1.59 5.90
CA HIS A 357 -1.28 -2.11 6.31
C HIS A 357 -1.22 -3.64 6.37
N ILE A 358 -1.33 -4.16 7.59
CA ILE A 358 -1.24 -5.59 7.91
C ILE A 358 -2.59 -5.98 8.52
N VAL A 359 -3.13 -7.12 8.11
CA VAL A 359 -4.39 -7.68 8.63
C VAL A 359 -4.14 -9.15 8.99
N SER A 360 -4.58 -9.60 10.15
CA SER A 360 -4.56 -11.00 10.52
C SER A 360 -5.59 -11.79 9.69
N LEU A 361 -5.21 -12.98 9.23
CA LEU A 361 -6.10 -13.80 8.43
C LEU A 361 -7.12 -14.53 9.32
N GLU A 362 -8.37 -14.53 8.88
CA GLU A 362 -9.43 -15.41 9.36
C GLU A 362 -9.08 -16.88 9.04
N MET A 363 -9.56 -17.82 9.85
CA MET A 363 -9.18 -19.24 9.79
C MET A 363 -9.45 -19.88 8.42
N GLU A 364 -10.50 -19.42 7.76
CA GLU A 364 -10.96 -19.83 6.43
C GLU A 364 -9.98 -19.42 5.33
N LYS A 365 -9.22 -18.33 5.54
CA LYS A 365 -8.24 -17.76 4.59
C LYS A 365 -6.80 -18.22 4.86
N HIS A 366 -6.58 -19.05 5.89
CA HIS A 366 -5.26 -19.59 6.24
C HIS A 366 -4.75 -20.56 5.17
N ILE A 367 -3.45 -20.47 4.88
CA ILE A 367 -2.71 -21.49 4.13
C ILE A 367 -2.41 -22.62 5.12
N LYS A 368 -3.08 -23.77 4.95
CA LYS A 368 -3.06 -24.88 5.91
C LYS A 368 -1.67 -25.53 6.00
N GLU A 369 -0.98 -25.57 4.88
CA GLU A 369 0.37 -26.07 4.67
C GLU A 369 1.40 -25.33 5.54
N MET A 370 1.13 -24.07 5.90
CA MET A 370 2.01 -23.25 6.72
C MET A 370 1.91 -23.54 8.22
N GLN A 371 0.96 -24.37 8.67
CA GLN A 371 0.93 -24.97 10.01
C GLN A 371 1.13 -23.99 11.19
N THR A 372 0.64 -22.76 11.06
CA THR A 372 0.56 -21.79 12.17
C THR A 372 -0.78 -21.06 12.15
N PRO A 373 -1.40 -20.80 13.32
CA PRO A 373 -2.60 -19.96 13.43
C PRO A 373 -2.29 -18.45 13.30
N HIS A 374 -1.01 -18.05 13.28
CA HIS A 374 -0.58 -16.66 13.20
C HIS A 374 -0.15 -16.32 11.77
N GLN A 375 -1.15 -16.11 10.91
CA GLN A 375 -0.96 -15.73 9.51
C GLN A 375 -1.49 -14.31 9.28
N PHE A 376 -0.75 -13.51 8.52
CA PHE A 376 -1.08 -12.11 8.24
C PHE A 376 -0.98 -11.83 6.74
N GLN A 377 -1.88 -10.97 6.24
CA GLN A 377 -1.84 -10.42 4.89
C GLN A 377 -1.30 -8.98 4.93
N ILE A 378 -0.37 -8.69 4.02
CA ILE A 378 0.26 -7.38 3.88
C ILE A 378 -0.28 -6.75 2.59
N HIS A 379 -0.92 -5.59 2.73
CA HIS A 379 -1.60 -4.89 1.64
C HIS A 379 -0.75 -3.74 1.05
N THR A 380 0.46 -3.50 1.54
CA THR A 380 1.14 -2.22 1.32
C THR A 380 2.63 -2.37 1.01
N GLY A 381 3.00 -1.88 -0.17
CA GLY A 381 4.14 -0.95 -0.28
C GLY A 381 3.58 0.45 -0.51
N THR A 382 4.44 1.45 -0.63
CA THR A 382 3.99 2.80 -1.04
C THR A 382 3.31 2.73 -2.41
N ARG A 383 2.28 3.55 -2.69
CA ARG A 383 1.54 3.48 -3.97
C ARG A 383 2.48 3.50 -5.18
N LYS A 384 3.49 4.37 -5.18
CA LYS A 384 4.54 4.46 -6.21
C LYS A 384 5.40 3.19 -6.36
N HIS A 385 5.61 2.44 -5.29
CA HIS A 385 6.30 1.15 -5.33
C HIS A 385 5.37 0.03 -5.78
N ALA A 386 4.12 0.01 -5.30
CA ALA A 386 3.08 -0.91 -5.76
C ALA A 386 2.79 -0.73 -7.26
N GLU A 387 2.61 0.50 -7.74
CA GLU A 387 2.45 0.82 -9.17
C GLU A 387 3.61 0.31 -10.03
N LYS A 388 4.87 0.45 -9.55
CA LYS A 388 6.04 -0.11 -10.25
C LYS A 388 6.05 -1.63 -10.24
N PHE A 389 5.71 -2.25 -9.11
CA PHE A 389 5.65 -3.70 -8.97
C PHE A 389 4.55 -4.29 -9.87
N GLU A 390 3.33 -3.74 -9.80
CA GLU A 390 2.19 -4.15 -10.64
C GLU A 390 2.47 -3.87 -12.13
N ALA A 391 3.18 -2.80 -12.49
CA ALA A 391 3.61 -2.58 -13.87
C ALA A 391 4.65 -3.60 -14.38
N LEU A 392 5.58 -4.04 -13.52
CA LEU A 392 6.51 -5.13 -13.85
C LEU A 392 5.76 -6.48 -13.96
N ARG A 393 4.91 -6.77 -12.99
CA ARG A 393 4.05 -7.96 -12.94
C ARG A 393 3.13 -8.06 -14.15
N ALA A 394 2.43 -7.00 -14.52
CA ALA A 394 1.55 -6.97 -15.69
C ALA A 394 2.31 -7.17 -17.01
N LYS A 395 3.58 -6.76 -17.07
CA LYS A 395 4.41 -6.84 -18.28
C LYS A 395 5.17 -8.16 -18.42
N HIS A 396 5.51 -8.82 -17.32
CA HIS A 396 6.45 -9.94 -17.30
C HIS A 396 5.94 -11.17 -16.52
N GLY A 397 4.78 -11.06 -15.87
CA GLY A 397 4.30 -12.01 -14.87
C GLY A 397 5.07 -11.89 -13.54
N SER A 398 4.70 -12.75 -12.59
CA SER A 398 5.38 -12.89 -11.30
C SER A 398 5.53 -14.35 -10.90
N ILE A 399 6.40 -14.59 -9.92
CA ILE A 399 6.56 -15.86 -9.22
C ILE A 399 6.42 -15.63 -7.71
N TRP A 400 6.20 -16.71 -6.97
CA TRP A 400 6.12 -16.68 -5.51
C TRP A 400 7.39 -17.25 -4.89
N ALA A 401 7.89 -16.61 -3.84
CA ALA A 401 9.09 -17.00 -3.13
C ALA A 401 8.97 -16.69 -1.62
N PHE A 402 9.69 -17.43 -0.78
CA PHE A 402 9.80 -17.16 0.64
C PHE A 402 10.98 -16.26 0.95
N HIS A 403 10.83 -15.37 1.94
CA HIS A 403 11.94 -14.65 2.55
C HIS A 403 11.95 -14.87 4.08
N GLY A 404 13.11 -15.29 4.61
CA GLY A 404 13.34 -15.49 6.03
C GLY A 404 14.37 -14.51 6.57
N SER A 405 14.15 -14.03 7.80
CA SER A 405 14.98 -12.99 8.42
C SER A 405 14.82 -12.99 9.93
N SER A 406 15.85 -12.53 10.66
CA SER A 406 15.85 -12.40 12.12
C SER A 406 14.62 -11.65 12.64
N MET A 407 14.03 -12.07 13.77
CA MET A 407 12.85 -11.39 14.32
C MET A 407 13.08 -9.88 14.52
N SER A 408 14.29 -9.50 14.95
CA SER A 408 14.74 -8.10 15.08
C SER A 408 14.74 -7.27 13.78
N ASN A 409 14.84 -7.90 12.60
CA ASN A 409 14.82 -7.19 11.31
C ASN A 409 13.42 -6.80 10.87
N TRP A 410 12.38 -7.53 11.31
CA TRP A 410 11.02 -7.32 10.81
C TRP A 410 10.43 -5.97 11.19
N HIS A 411 10.89 -5.35 12.28
CA HIS A 411 10.55 -3.97 12.62
C HIS A 411 10.91 -3.00 11.48
N ASN A 412 12.05 -3.18 10.84
CA ASN A 412 12.48 -2.33 9.72
C ASN A 412 11.87 -2.77 8.38
N ILE A 413 11.76 -4.09 8.16
CA ILE A 413 11.17 -4.64 6.92
C ILE A 413 9.70 -4.24 6.78
N LEU A 414 8.89 -4.30 7.84
CA LEU A 414 7.48 -3.90 7.79
C LEU A 414 7.30 -2.38 7.58
N ARG A 415 8.27 -1.56 8.03
CA ARG A 415 8.25 -0.10 7.85
C ARG A 415 8.72 0.37 6.47
N GLN A 416 9.58 -0.40 5.79
CA GLN A 416 10.29 0.03 4.58
C GLN A 416 10.16 -0.90 3.36
N ASN A 417 9.43 -2.01 3.50
CA ASN A 417 9.52 -3.20 2.65
C ASN A 417 10.93 -3.83 2.66
N LEU A 418 11.12 -4.93 1.93
CA LEU A 418 12.44 -5.57 1.75
C LEU A 418 13.41 -4.59 1.05
N LYS A 419 14.65 -4.54 1.55
CA LYS A 419 15.71 -3.65 1.07
C LYS A 419 16.93 -4.45 0.62
N ASN A 420 17.59 -4.00 -0.45
CA ASN A 420 18.87 -4.57 -0.85
C ASN A 420 19.96 -4.06 0.12
N ALA A 421 20.19 -4.82 1.19
CA ALA A 421 21.16 -4.48 2.23
C ALA A 421 22.61 -4.90 1.89
N SER A 422 22.85 -5.49 0.72
CA SER A 422 24.16 -6.01 0.30
C SER A 422 25.24 -4.93 0.34
N ASN A 423 26.42 -5.27 0.88
CA ASN A 423 27.56 -4.35 1.05
C ASN A 423 27.25 -3.11 1.93
N THR A 424 26.19 -3.13 2.74
CA THR A 424 25.88 -2.08 3.72
C THR A 424 26.07 -2.60 5.15
N PRO A 425 26.16 -1.72 6.16
CA PRO A 425 26.18 -2.12 7.58
C PRO A 425 24.96 -2.95 8.04
N ARG A 426 23.86 -2.96 7.25
CA ARG A 426 22.64 -3.76 7.51
C ARG A 426 22.71 -5.18 6.94
N MET A 427 23.79 -5.57 6.26
CA MET A 427 23.95 -6.90 5.66
C MET A 427 24.02 -8.00 6.73
N SER A 428 22.95 -8.77 6.90
CA SER A 428 22.86 -9.86 7.90
C SER A 428 23.35 -11.22 7.41
N ALA A 429 23.44 -11.42 6.10
CA ALA A 429 23.93 -12.62 5.42
C ALA A 429 24.80 -12.22 4.22
N GLY A 430 25.77 -13.05 3.84
CA GLY A 430 26.70 -12.74 2.75
C GLY A 430 26.05 -12.78 1.36
N ALA A 431 26.50 -11.89 0.48
CA ALA A 431 26.02 -11.72 -0.90
C ALA A 431 26.65 -12.75 -1.88
N ALA A 432 26.53 -14.05 -1.59
CA ALA A 432 27.26 -15.12 -2.28
C ALA A 432 26.97 -15.24 -3.80
N TYR A 433 25.76 -14.88 -4.23
CA TYR A 433 25.33 -14.85 -5.64
C TYR A 433 25.23 -13.42 -6.20
N GLY A 434 25.84 -12.44 -5.54
CA GLY A 434 25.78 -11.02 -5.91
C GLY A 434 24.85 -10.18 -5.03
N ALA A 435 24.81 -8.88 -5.30
CA ALA A 435 24.14 -7.90 -4.46
C ALA A 435 22.63 -7.81 -4.76
N GLY A 436 21.80 -8.37 -3.89
CA GLY A 436 20.35 -8.36 -4.04
C GLY A 436 19.60 -8.70 -2.75
N ILE A 437 18.27 -8.73 -2.85
CA ILE A 437 17.36 -9.32 -1.86
C ILE A 437 17.32 -10.82 -2.15
N TYR A 438 17.63 -11.64 -1.14
CA TYR A 438 17.65 -13.10 -1.26
C TYR A 438 16.29 -13.68 -0.86
N LEU A 439 15.73 -14.50 -1.74
CA LEU A 439 14.50 -15.26 -1.55
C LEU A 439 14.73 -16.72 -1.97
N SER A 440 13.74 -17.58 -1.71
CA SER A 440 13.83 -18.99 -2.08
C SER A 440 12.49 -19.57 -2.51
N ALA A 441 12.50 -20.48 -3.48
CA ALA A 441 11.31 -21.28 -3.84
C ALA A 441 10.89 -22.23 -2.69
N SER A 442 11.84 -22.71 -1.89
CA SER A 442 11.59 -23.55 -0.71
C SER A 442 11.52 -22.74 0.59
N SER A 443 10.49 -22.97 1.41
CA SER A 443 10.37 -22.39 2.75
C SER A 443 11.52 -22.83 3.66
N LYS A 444 12.02 -24.06 3.48
CA LYS A 444 13.10 -24.65 4.29
C LYS A 444 14.39 -23.86 4.17
N THR A 445 14.77 -23.47 2.96
CA THR A 445 15.98 -22.68 2.70
C THR A 445 15.85 -21.30 3.35
N SER A 446 14.70 -20.62 3.19
CA SER A 446 14.46 -19.32 3.85
C SER A 446 14.36 -19.42 5.39
N ALA A 447 13.78 -20.49 5.93
CA ALA A 447 13.67 -20.71 7.37
C ALA A 447 15.04 -20.75 8.08
N MET A 448 16.12 -21.14 7.40
CA MET A 448 17.48 -21.08 7.95
C MET A 448 17.94 -19.65 8.29
N TYR A 449 17.35 -18.63 7.65
CA TYR A 449 17.63 -17.21 7.87
C TYR A 449 16.67 -16.56 8.89
N SER A 450 15.59 -17.26 9.27
CA SER A 450 14.59 -16.81 10.24
C SER A 450 15.02 -17.01 11.70
N THR A 451 16.16 -16.41 12.08
CA THR A 451 16.73 -16.59 13.43
C THR A 451 15.84 -16.00 14.53
N THR A 452 15.57 -16.77 15.58
CA THR A 452 14.88 -16.28 16.78
C THR A 452 15.57 -15.07 17.39
N SER A 453 14.79 -14.08 17.84
CA SER A 453 15.25 -13.03 18.77
C SER A 453 14.32 -13.03 19.98
N THR A 454 14.76 -12.49 21.12
CA THR A 454 13.86 -12.29 22.27
C THR A 454 12.80 -11.26 21.91
N GLY A 455 11.56 -11.71 21.69
CA GLY A 455 10.40 -10.89 21.40
C GLY A 455 9.76 -10.33 22.68
N TRP A 456 8.50 -9.92 22.56
CA TRP A 456 7.70 -9.41 23.68
C TRP A 456 7.27 -10.54 24.61
N VAL A 457 7.50 -10.37 25.92
CA VAL A 457 7.29 -11.46 26.91
C VAL A 457 5.84 -11.91 27.04
N ASN A 458 4.88 -11.02 26.79
CA ASN A 458 3.44 -11.28 26.90
C ASN A 458 2.78 -11.54 25.54
N SER A 459 3.59 -11.78 24.49
CA SER A 459 3.10 -12.07 23.14
C SER A 459 2.40 -13.43 23.05
N ALA A 460 1.32 -13.49 22.25
CA ALA A 460 0.72 -14.74 21.81
C ALA A 460 1.70 -15.65 21.01
N PHE A 461 2.77 -15.07 20.45
CA PHE A 461 3.86 -15.80 19.79
C PHE A 461 4.97 -16.23 20.75
N GLY A 462 4.81 -16.02 22.06
CA GLY A 462 5.82 -16.36 23.06
C GLY A 462 7.13 -15.56 22.93
N ILE A 463 8.13 -15.97 23.71
CA ILE A 463 9.34 -15.16 23.96
C ILE A 463 10.39 -15.24 22.82
N LYS A 464 10.38 -16.30 22.00
CA LYS A 464 11.36 -16.53 20.92
C LYS A 464 10.71 -16.88 19.58
N PRO A 465 9.82 -16.01 19.06
CA PRO A 465 9.13 -16.28 17.82
C PRO A 465 10.10 -16.28 16.63
N MET A 466 9.73 -17.04 15.60
CA MET A 466 10.35 -16.97 14.28
C MET A 466 9.33 -16.48 13.26
N CYS A 467 9.81 -15.85 12.19
CA CYS A 467 8.97 -15.19 11.21
C CYS A 467 9.44 -15.49 9.78
N LEU A 468 8.50 -15.76 8.87
CA LEU A 468 8.72 -16.09 7.48
C LEU A 468 7.71 -15.33 6.61
N ALA A 469 8.16 -14.68 5.54
CA ALA A 469 7.24 -14.06 4.57
C ALA A 469 7.06 -14.90 3.31
N LEU A 470 5.85 -14.84 2.75
CA LEU A 470 5.60 -15.14 1.34
C LEU A 470 5.61 -13.82 0.56
N VAL A 471 6.45 -13.79 -0.48
CA VAL A 471 6.79 -12.63 -1.28
C VAL A 471 6.41 -12.93 -2.72
N GLU A 472 5.78 -11.97 -3.37
CA GLU A 472 5.58 -12.01 -4.81
C GLU A 472 6.76 -11.31 -5.49
N VAL A 473 7.31 -11.92 -6.52
CA VAL A 473 8.51 -11.45 -7.24
C VAL A 473 8.13 -11.24 -8.70
N ALA A 474 8.15 -10.00 -9.18
CA ALA A 474 7.87 -9.68 -10.57
C ALA A 474 9.05 -10.10 -11.44
N ASN A 475 8.79 -10.82 -12.53
CA ASN A 475 9.82 -11.28 -13.45
C ASN A 475 10.51 -10.07 -14.10
N SER A 476 11.84 -10.10 -14.18
CA SER A 476 12.62 -8.96 -14.64
C SER A 476 14.05 -9.39 -14.96
N SER A 477 14.75 -8.67 -15.83
CA SER A 477 16.20 -8.87 -16.06
C SER A 477 17.07 -8.54 -14.83
N ARG A 478 16.46 -8.15 -13.71
CA ARG A 478 17.08 -7.82 -12.42
C ARG A 478 16.75 -8.86 -11.33
N VAL A 479 16.10 -9.95 -11.71
CA VAL A 479 15.84 -11.13 -10.86
C VAL A 479 16.62 -12.29 -11.46
N HIS A 480 17.35 -13.02 -10.61
CA HIS A 480 18.29 -14.04 -11.03
C HIS A 480 18.08 -15.34 -10.24
N ASP A 481 17.91 -16.44 -10.96
CA ASP A 481 17.76 -17.77 -10.38
C ASP A 481 19.12 -18.46 -10.23
N HIS A 482 19.33 -19.05 -9.06
CA HIS A 482 20.54 -19.77 -8.66
C HIS A 482 20.17 -21.12 -8.04
N ALA A 483 21.16 -22.01 -7.89
CA ALA A 483 20.96 -23.34 -7.31
C ALA A 483 19.77 -24.12 -7.92
N SER A 484 19.70 -24.15 -9.26
CA SER A 484 18.61 -24.79 -10.02
C SER A 484 17.21 -24.25 -9.75
N GLY A 485 17.09 -23.00 -9.32
CA GLY A 485 15.81 -22.32 -9.04
C GLY A 485 15.37 -22.38 -7.58
N ASP A 486 16.17 -22.95 -6.66
CA ASP A 486 15.86 -22.84 -5.22
C ASP A 486 16.13 -21.44 -4.68
N ILE A 487 17.18 -20.76 -5.15
CA ILE A 487 17.61 -19.45 -4.64
C ILE A 487 17.34 -18.37 -5.68
N ILE A 488 16.63 -17.31 -5.28
CA ILE A 488 16.24 -16.19 -6.13
C ILE A 488 16.90 -14.92 -5.57
N VAL A 489 17.58 -14.15 -6.43
CA VAL A 489 18.22 -12.88 -6.06
C VAL A 489 17.61 -11.74 -6.85
N ALA A 490 16.96 -10.80 -6.17
CA ALA A 490 16.36 -9.61 -6.78
C ALA A 490 17.22 -8.36 -6.52
N ASN A 491 17.80 -7.78 -7.57
CA ASN A 491 18.75 -6.68 -7.46
C ASN A 491 18.05 -5.30 -7.32
N ASP A 492 16.80 -5.19 -7.77
CA ASP A 492 15.95 -4.00 -7.66
C ASP A 492 14.78 -4.29 -6.71
N GLU A 493 14.64 -3.45 -5.69
CA GLU A 493 13.60 -3.55 -4.66
C GLU A 493 12.18 -3.53 -5.26
N ASN A 494 11.97 -2.83 -6.37
CA ASN A 494 10.67 -2.75 -7.05
C ASN A 494 10.25 -4.07 -7.73
N CYS A 495 11.13 -5.08 -7.78
CA CYS A 495 10.78 -6.42 -8.26
C CYS A 495 10.19 -7.32 -7.18
N VAL A 496 10.08 -6.89 -5.90
CA VAL A 496 9.54 -7.71 -4.81
C VAL A 496 8.44 -7.00 -4.02
N MET A 497 7.39 -7.74 -3.66
CA MET A 497 6.31 -7.25 -2.81
C MET A 497 5.98 -8.27 -1.72
N LEU A 498 6.08 -7.84 -0.45
CA LEU A 498 5.61 -8.63 0.69
C LEU A 498 4.08 -8.78 0.60
N ARG A 499 3.58 -10.01 0.67
CA ARG A 499 2.15 -10.32 0.57
C ARG A 499 1.60 -11.04 1.79
N ARG A 500 2.35 -11.98 2.39
CA ARG A 500 1.94 -12.66 3.64
C ARG A 500 3.09 -12.82 4.62
N LEU A 501 2.74 -12.93 5.90
CA LEU A 501 3.66 -13.19 7.00
C LEU A 501 3.13 -14.35 7.84
N PHE A 502 4.03 -15.25 8.25
CA PHE A 502 3.74 -16.40 9.10
C PHE A 502 4.65 -16.34 10.33
N VAL A 503 4.05 -16.38 11.52
CA VAL A 503 4.77 -16.31 12.80
C VAL A 503 4.64 -17.63 13.54
N TYR A 504 5.75 -18.13 14.08
CA TYR A 504 5.85 -19.42 14.74
C TYR A 504 6.31 -19.23 16.18
N PRO A 505 5.50 -19.61 17.19
CA PRO A 505 5.86 -19.38 18.60
C PRO A 505 7.07 -20.20 19.07
N CYS A 506 7.13 -21.44 18.62
CA CYS A 506 8.25 -22.37 18.80
C CYS A 506 8.10 -23.54 17.79
N GLY A 507 9.15 -24.35 17.64
CA GLY A 507 9.14 -25.51 16.75
C GLY A 507 9.74 -25.24 15.36
N GLY A 508 9.73 -26.26 14.49
CA GLY A 508 10.24 -26.16 13.12
C GLY A 508 9.19 -25.62 12.15
N MET A 509 9.60 -24.76 11.22
CA MET A 509 8.73 -24.34 10.12
C MET A 509 8.49 -25.51 9.13
N PRO A 510 7.29 -25.62 8.53
CA PRO A 510 7.02 -26.65 7.54
C PRO A 510 7.86 -26.43 6.27
N THR A 511 8.22 -27.54 5.60
CA THR A 511 8.87 -27.51 4.28
C THR A 511 7.80 -27.51 3.20
N VAL A 512 7.76 -26.42 2.43
CA VAL A 512 6.72 -26.08 1.46
C VAL A 512 7.38 -25.39 0.26
N THR A 513 6.92 -25.65 -0.97
CA THR A 513 7.32 -24.88 -2.15
C THR A 513 6.38 -23.70 -2.32
N ALA A 514 6.90 -22.50 -2.59
CA ALA A 514 6.10 -21.28 -2.69
C ALA A 514 5.06 -21.35 -3.82
N LYS A 515 5.36 -22.08 -4.89
CA LYS A 515 4.43 -22.37 -5.99
C LYS A 515 3.21 -23.20 -5.56
N ASP A 516 3.36 -24.07 -4.57
CA ASP A 516 2.31 -25.03 -4.16
C ASP A 516 1.25 -24.37 -3.26
N ILE A 517 1.62 -23.28 -2.58
CA ILE A 517 0.74 -22.51 -1.66
C ILE A 517 0.39 -21.10 -2.16
N ALA A 518 0.90 -20.73 -3.32
CA ALA A 518 0.47 -19.55 -4.02
C ALA A 518 -1.02 -19.73 -4.36
N GLN A 519 -1.90 -19.14 -3.54
CA GLN A 519 -3.30 -18.95 -3.92
C GLN A 519 -3.30 -18.14 -5.21
N ALA A 520 -3.48 -18.84 -6.34
CA ALA A 520 -3.48 -18.25 -7.65
C ALA A 520 -4.69 -17.31 -7.74
N ALA A 521 -4.40 -16.00 -7.73
CA ALA A 521 -5.40 -14.97 -7.90
C ALA A 521 -5.74 -14.88 -9.39
N TYR A 522 -6.61 -15.78 -9.85
CA TYR A 522 -7.10 -15.79 -11.21
C TYR A 522 -7.95 -14.54 -11.50
N LYS A 523 -7.94 -14.10 -12.77
CA LYS A 523 -8.71 -12.93 -13.21
C LYS A 523 -10.22 -13.17 -13.25
N ASN A 524 -10.65 -14.44 -13.29
CA ASN A 524 -12.04 -14.87 -13.22
C ASN A 524 -12.35 -15.54 -11.87
N GLN A 525 -13.60 -15.43 -11.42
CA GLN A 525 -14.12 -16.16 -10.25
C GLN A 525 -14.79 -17.49 -10.65
N THR A 526 -15.30 -17.55 -11.87
CA THR A 526 -15.96 -18.72 -12.49
C THR A 526 -15.55 -18.83 -13.96
N THR A 527 -15.68 -20.01 -14.57
CA THR A 527 -15.49 -20.18 -16.02
C THR A 527 -16.58 -19.46 -16.82
N ILE A 528 -16.33 -19.06 -18.08
CA ILE A 528 -17.20 -18.13 -18.82
C ILE A 528 -18.45 -18.79 -19.41
N ALA A 529 -18.40 -20.08 -19.75
CA ALA A 529 -19.54 -20.79 -20.34
C ALA A 529 -20.25 -21.72 -19.35
N TYR A 530 -19.51 -22.45 -18.52
CA TYR A 530 -20.09 -23.39 -17.54
C TYR A 530 -20.37 -22.73 -16.17
N GLY A 531 -19.76 -21.58 -15.88
CA GLY A 531 -19.96 -20.88 -14.61
C GLY A 531 -19.34 -21.60 -13.40
N SER A 532 -18.48 -22.59 -13.62
CA SER A 532 -17.90 -23.42 -12.55
C SER A 532 -16.84 -22.67 -11.76
N THR A 533 -16.76 -22.91 -10.44
CA THR A 533 -15.71 -22.33 -9.60
C THR A 533 -14.36 -23.02 -9.81
N PHE A 534 -13.29 -22.41 -9.31
CA PHE A 534 -11.95 -22.99 -9.39
C PHE A 534 -11.89 -24.39 -8.74
N GLU A 535 -12.53 -24.56 -7.58
CA GLU A 535 -12.56 -25.80 -6.82
C GLU A 535 -13.30 -26.92 -7.57
N GLU A 536 -14.40 -26.60 -8.25
CA GLU A 536 -15.18 -27.56 -9.04
C GLU A 536 -14.38 -28.09 -10.25
N VAL A 537 -13.69 -27.19 -10.95
CA VAL A 537 -12.85 -27.52 -12.12
C VAL A 537 -11.56 -28.25 -11.71
N LEU A 538 -10.97 -27.88 -10.57
CA LEU A 538 -9.83 -28.60 -9.99
C LEU A 538 -10.23 -30.03 -9.59
N ALA A 539 -11.38 -30.19 -8.93
CA ALA A 539 -11.89 -31.50 -8.49
C ALA A 539 -12.26 -32.43 -9.66
N SER A 540 -12.65 -31.87 -10.83
CA SER A 540 -12.96 -32.67 -12.03
C SER A 540 -11.71 -33.15 -12.79
N GLY A 541 -10.51 -32.65 -12.45
CA GLY A 541 -9.27 -32.95 -13.15
C GLY A 541 -9.14 -32.30 -14.53
N LYS A 542 -9.97 -31.28 -14.81
CA LYS A 542 -10.06 -30.59 -16.11
C LYS A 542 -9.44 -29.19 -16.12
N LEU A 543 -8.84 -28.78 -15.02
CA LEU A 543 -8.24 -27.47 -14.83
C LEU A 543 -7.10 -27.19 -15.83
N LEU A 544 -7.38 -26.27 -16.75
CA LEU A 544 -6.38 -25.53 -17.51
C LEU A 544 -6.23 -24.15 -16.88
N VAL A 545 -4.98 -23.71 -16.69
CA VAL A 545 -4.65 -22.31 -16.37
C VAL A 545 -3.85 -21.75 -17.55
N THR A 546 -4.32 -20.65 -18.12
CA THR A 546 -3.62 -19.95 -19.21
C THR A 546 -2.70 -18.88 -18.66
N SER A 547 -1.71 -18.51 -19.46
CA SER A 547 -0.61 -17.65 -19.02
C SER A 547 -0.96 -16.19 -18.76
N ASP A 548 -2.19 -15.80 -19.07
CA ASP A 548 -2.83 -14.54 -18.73
C ASP A 548 -3.66 -14.62 -17.44
N ASP A 549 -3.41 -15.61 -16.58
CA ASP A 549 -4.02 -15.83 -15.25
C ASP A 549 -5.54 -16.08 -15.25
N TYR A 550 -6.09 -16.64 -16.33
CA TYR A 550 -7.45 -17.20 -16.32
C TYR A 550 -7.42 -18.70 -16.02
N PHE A 551 -8.37 -19.18 -15.20
CA PHE A 551 -8.63 -20.60 -15.02
C PHE A 551 -9.81 -21.06 -15.89
N TRP A 552 -9.76 -22.30 -16.35
CA TRP A 552 -10.70 -22.86 -17.32
C TRP A 552 -10.99 -24.34 -17.03
N ASP A 553 -12.20 -24.78 -17.35
CA ASP A 553 -12.42 -26.16 -17.72
C ASP A 553 -11.94 -26.35 -19.17
N ILE A 554 -11.05 -27.31 -19.42
CA ILE A 554 -10.53 -27.59 -20.77
C ILE A 554 -11.64 -27.91 -21.78
N ASP A 555 -12.75 -28.54 -21.38
CA ASP A 555 -13.84 -28.88 -22.29
C ASP A 555 -14.55 -27.62 -22.79
N GLU A 556 -14.65 -26.58 -21.96
CA GLU A 556 -15.21 -25.26 -22.30
C GLU A 556 -14.34 -24.55 -23.34
N VAL A 557 -13.02 -24.62 -23.17
CA VAL A 557 -12.04 -24.06 -24.14
C VAL A 557 -12.14 -24.81 -25.46
N VAL A 558 -12.20 -26.15 -25.44
CA VAL A 558 -12.37 -26.98 -26.63
C VAL A 558 -13.70 -26.66 -27.35
N GLN A 559 -14.81 -26.48 -26.62
CA GLN A 559 -16.09 -26.08 -27.22
C GLN A 559 -16.03 -24.68 -27.84
N THR A 560 -15.41 -23.73 -27.17
CA THR A 560 -15.26 -22.35 -27.66
C THR A 560 -14.43 -22.29 -28.94
N ILE A 561 -13.32 -23.04 -29.00
CA ILE A 561 -12.47 -23.16 -30.19
C ILE A 561 -13.25 -23.84 -31.33
N LYS A 562 -14.04 -24.89 -31.05
CA LYS A 562 -14.93 -25.52 -32.06
C LYS A 562 -15.97 -24.54 -32.60
N ALA A 563 -16.62 -23.76 -31.73
CA ALA A 563 -17.60 -22.75 -32.12
C ALA A 563 -16.99 -21.64 -32.99
N LYS A 564 -15.71 -21.30 -32.76
CA LYS A 564 -14.91 -20.39 -33.61
C LYS A 564 -14.12 -21.14 -34.71
N ASN A 565 -14.63 -22.27 -35.23
CA ASN A 565 -14.05 -23.03 -36.34
C ASN A 565 -12.54 -23.35 -36.21
N GLY A 566 -12.06 -23.68 -35.01
CA GLY A 566 -10.65 -23.98 -34.75
C GLY A 566 -9.76 -22.78 -34.42
N LEU A 567 -10.34 -21.59 -34.22
CA LEU A 567 -9.58 -20.40 -33.83
C LEU A 567 -9.34 -20.35 -32.31
N PHE A 568 -8.07 -20.29 -31.93
CA PHE A 568 -7.62 -20.23 -30.54
C PHE A 568 -7.71 -18.80 -29.98
N ILE A 569 -8.92 -18.29 -29.79
CA ILE A 569 -9.19 -16.98 -29.15
C ILE A 569 -9.65 -17.20 -27.70
N ASN A 570 -9.08 -16.44 -26.76
CA ASN A 570 -9.57 -16.34 -25.39
C ASN A 570 -10.88 -15.50 -25.38
N PRO A 571 -12.04 -16.05 -25.00
CA PRO A 571 -13.31 -15.31 -24.95
C PRO A 571 -13.41 -14.21 -23.89
N TYR A 572 -12.57 -14.19 -22.83
CA TYR A 572 -12.60 -13.11 -21.81
C TYR A 572 -12.05 -11.78 -22.33
N ASN A 573 -11.08 -11.82 -23.24
CA ASN A 573 -10.38 -10.62 -23.75
C ASN A 573 -10.41 -10.51 -25.28
N ASN A 574 -10.97 -11.50 -25.99
CA ASN A 574 -11.01 -11.63 -27.44
C ASN A 574 -9.65 -11.61 -28.16
N LEU A 575 -8.55 -11.85 -27.43
CA LEU A 575 -7.21 -11.97 -27.99
C LEU A 575 -6.87 -13.44 -28.29
N PRO A 576 -5.98 -13.73 -29.26
CA PRO A 576 -5.44 -15.07 -29.46
C PRO A 576 -4.72 -15.60 -28.22
N PHE A 577 -4.92 -16.88 -27.89
CA PHE A 577 -4.14 -17.56 -26.85
C PHE A 577 -2.65 -17.57 -27.21
N GLU A 578 -1.76 -17.40 -26.21
CA GLU A 578 -0.32 -17.47 -26.46
C GLU A 578 0.10 -18.86 -26.98
N GLN A 579 1.21 -18.92 -27.71
CA GLN A 579 1.70 -20.18 -28.30
C GLN A 579 1.99 -21.28 -27.25
N ARG A 580 2.35 -20.89 -26.02
CA ARG A 580 2.47 -21.84 -24.88
C ARG A 580 1.12 -22.38 -24.42
N ASP A 581 0.08 -21.54 -24.39
CA ASP A 581 -1.26 -21.91 -23.97
C ASP A 581 -1.94 -22.79 -25.01
N VAL A 582 -1.78 -22.48 -26.30
CA VAL A 582 -2.20 -23.36 -27.42
C VAL A 582 -1.61 -24.77 -27.27
N LYS A 583 -0.32 -24.87 -26.93
CA LYS A 583 0.33 -26.16 -26.68
C LYS A 583 -0.26 -26.85 -25.45
N LEU A 584 -0.47 -26.14 -24.34
CA LEU A 584 -1.08 -26.68 -23.12
C LEU A 584 -2.50 -27.20 -23.35
N ILE A 585 -3.32 -26.49 -24.14
CA ILE A 585 -4.65 -26.91 -24.57
C ILE A 585 -4.55 -28.22 -25.37
N LEU A 586 -3.75 -28.24 -26.43
CA LEU A 586 -3.60 -29.39 -27.33
C LEU A 586 -3.03 -30.64 -26.65
N THR A 587 -2.17 -30.49 -25.64
CA THR A 587 -1.56 -31.59 -24.89
C THR A 587 -2.11 -31.74 -23.47
N HIS A 588 -3.34 -31.26 -23.21
CA HIS A 588 -3.92 -31.29 -21.87
C HIS A 588 -4.08 -32.73 -21.34
N PRO A 589 -3.73 -33.03 -20.06
CA PRO A 589 -3.75 -34.40 -19.53
C PRO A 589 -5.08 -35.15 -19.60
N SER A 590 -6.22 -34.44 -19.64
CA SER A 590 -7.54 -35.05 -19.82
C SER A 590 -7.77 -35.64 -21.22
N GLY A 591 -6.91 -35.33 -22.20
CA GLY A 591 -7.05 -35.73 -23.59
C GLY A 591 -8.03 -34.88 -24.42
N ALA A 592 -8.83 -34.00 -23.80
CA ALA A 592 -9.88 -33.23 -24.48
C ALA A 592 -9.38 -32.40 -25.68
N GLY A 593 -8.19 -31.80 -25.56
CA GLY A 593 -7.56 -31.02 -26.63
C GLY A 593 -7.16 -31.83 -27.87
N GLN A 594 -7.10 -33.16 -27.81
CA GLN A 594 -6.68 -33.99 -28.94
C GLN A 594 -7.63 -33.88 -30.14
N GLU A 595 -8.92 -33.60 -29.91
CA GLU A 595 -9.90 -33.46 -30.99
C GLU A 595 -9.64 -32.21 -31.86
N LEU A 596 -9.01 -31.17 -31.30
CA LEU A 596 -8.69 -29.94 -32.02
C LEU A 596 -7.66 -30.15 -33.13
N TYR A 597 -6.76 -31.14 -33.01
CA TYR A 597 -5.81 -31.48 -34.09
C TYR A 597 -6.52 -31.85 -35.40
N ARG A 598 -7.72 -32.45 -35.34
CA ARG A 598 -8.48 -32.79 -36.55
C ARG A 598 -8.98 -31.54 -37.25
N ILE A 599 -9.46 -30.56 -36.49
CA ILE A 599 -9.94 -29.26 -36.99
C ILE A 599 -8.77 -28.44 -37.54
N GLU A 600 -7.61 -28.46 -36.88
CA GLU A 600 -6.40 -27.81 -37.43
C GLU A 600 -5.93 -28.43 -38.75
N ALA A 601 -6.04 -29.76 -38.90
CA ALA A 601 -5.76 -30.44 -40.17
C ALA A 601 -6.77 -30.07 -41.26
N GLU A 602 -8.07 -30.16 -40.97
CA GLU A 602 -9.17 -29.76 -41.87
C GLU A 602 -9.01 -28.29 -42.33
N ASN A 603 -8.76 -27.37 -41.41
CA ASN A 603 -8.50 -25.95 -41.72
C ASN A 603 -7.21 -25.75 -42.53
N THR A 604 -6.19 -26.59 -42.35
CA THR A 604 -4.95 -26.49 -43.13
C THR A 604 -5.16 -26.93 -44.59
N GLU A 605 -6.07 -27.87 -44.85
CA GLU A 605 -6.42 -28.27 -46.23
C GLU A 605 -7.17 -27.16 -46.98
N LEU A 606 -8.05 -26.41 -46.27
CA LEU A 606 -8.79 -25.27 -46.83
C LEU A 606 -7.88 -24.14 -47.35
N LYS A 607 -6.60 -24.08 -46.97
CA LYS A 607 -5.62 -23.14 -47.57
C LYS A 607 -5.57 -23.21 -49.10
N ARG A 608 -5.80 -24.39 -49.67
CA ARG A 608 -5.77 -24.61 -51.13
C ARG A 608 -6.92 -23.92 -51.88
N ASP A 609 -8.01 -23.58 -51.18
CA ASP A 609 -9.15 -22.88 -51.74
C ASP A 609 -8.95 -21.36 -51.76
N ILE A 610 -7.88 -20.81 -51.16
CA ILE A 610 -7.57 -19.37 -51.21
C ILE A 610 -6.76 -19.07 -52.48
N SER A 611 -7.36 -18.36 -53.44
CA SER A 611 -6.70 -18.06 -54.72
C SER A 611 -5.60 -17.00 -54.60
N LEU A 612 -4.64 -17.04 -55.53
CA LEU A 612 -3.53 -16.08 -55.62
C LEU A 612 -4.02 -14.62 -55.80
N GLU A 613 -5.19 -14.43 -56.43
CA GLU A 613 -5.83 -13.12 -56.55
C GLU A 613 -6.21 -12.55 -55.18
N VAL A 614 -6.84 -13.36 -54.32
CA VAL A 614 -7.18 -12.99 -52.95
C VAL A 614 -5.90 -12.67 -52.17
N MET A 615 -4.90 -13.55 -52.18
CA MET A 615 -3.62 -13.34 -51.51
C MET A 615 -2.95 -12.01 -51.93
N SER A 616 -2.89 -11.75 -53.25
CA SER A 616 -2.32 -10.51 -53.78
C SER A 616 -3.07 -9.27 -53.34
N ARG A 617 -4.41 -9.33 -53.23
CA ARG A 617 -5.23 -8.20 -52.78
C ARG A 617 -5.12 -7.98 -51.27
N LEU A 618 -5.07 -9.04 -50.47
CA LEU A 618 -4.77 -8.96 -49.03
C LEU A 618 -3.41 -8.30 -48.79
N HIS A 619 -2.35 -8.75 -49.46
CA HIS A 619 -1.03 -8.14 -49.36
C HIS A 619 -1.04 -6.65 -49.76
N THR A 620 -1.75 -6.30 -50.85
CA THR A 620 -1.87 -4.90 -51.32
C THR A 620 -2.52 -4.01 -50.27
N VAL A 621 -3.65 -4.43 -49.69
CA VAL A 621 -4.33 -3.69 -48.63
C VAL A 621 -3.47 -3.63 -47.37
N GLY A 622 -2.78 -4.71 -47.02
CA GLY A 622 -1.83 -4.73 -45.90
C GLY A 622 -0.69 -3.73 -46.04
N TYR A 623 -0.15 -3.53 -47.26
CA TYR A 623 0.84 -2.48 -47.52
C TYR A 623 0.25 -1.07 -47.40
N ILE A 624 -0.99 -0.84 -47.86
CA ILE A 624 -1.69 0.45 -47.70
C ILE A 624 -1.85 0.75 -46.20
N CYS A 625 -2.40 -0.19 -45.42
CA CYS A 625 -2.61 -0.03 -43.97
C CYS A 625 -1.31 0.24 -43.18
N LYS A 626 -0.15 -0.17 -43.70
CA LYS A 626 1.18 0.07 -43.09
C LYS A 626 1.89 1.35 -43.56
N GLN A 627 1.44 1.95 -44.65
CA GLN A 627 2.04 3.15 -45.25
C GLN A 627 1.15 4.38 -45.11
N ASP A 628 -0.08 4.22 -44.62
CA ASP A 628 -1.02 5.30 -44.44
C ASP A 628 -0.55 6.29 -43.36
N ASN A 629 -0.46 7.56 -43.76
CA ASN A 629 -0.15 8.70 -42.91
C ASN A 629 -1.22 9.80 -43.05
N SER A 630 -2.40 9.47 -43.60
CA SER A 630 -3.56 10.37 -43.67
C SER A 630 -4.19 10.58 -42.30
N ALA A 631 -4.94 11.67 -42.14
CA ALA A 631 -5.69 11.94 -40.93
C ALA A 631 -6.70 10.80 -40.68
N ASP A 632 -6.78 10.34 -39.43
CA ASP A 632 -7.66 9.26 -38.97
C ASP A 632 -7.58 7.95 -39.78
N PHE A 633 -6.48 7.73 -40.51
CA PHE A 633 -6.24 6.58 -41.39
C PHE A 633 -7.32 6.40 -42.48
N GLU A 634 -7.84 7.51 -43.02
CA GLU A 634 -8.91 7.51 -44.04
C GLU A 634 -8.57 6.63 -45.26
N THR A 635 -7.31 6.62 -45.69
CA THR A 635 -6.86 5.82 -46.86
C THR A 635 -6.90 4.32 -46.57
N ALA A 636 -6.42 3.91 -45.39
CA ALA A 636 -6.46 2.53 -44.94
C ALA A 636 -7.90 2.06 -44.69
N MET A 637 -8.73 2.87 -44.04
CA MET A 637 -10.13 2.54 -43.76
C MET A 637 -10.96 2.42 -45.05
N GLY A 638 -10.71 3.26 -46.06
CA GLY A 638 -11.27 3.11 -47.41
C GLY A 638 -10.89 1.77 -48.03
N ALA A 639 -9.59 1.42 -48.04
CA ALA A 639 -9.09 0.16 -48.60
C ALA A 639 -9.61 -1.08 -47.85
N ILE A 640 -9.77 -1.01 -46.52
CA ILE A 640 -10.38 -2.07 -45.68
C ILE A 640 -11.86 -2.25 -46.03
N SER A 641 -12.60 -1.16 -46.20
CA SER A 641 -14.03 -1.19 -46.56
C SER A 641 -14.24 -1.79 -47.96
N GLU A 642 -13.45 -1.37 -48.95
CA GLU A 642 -13.47 -1.97 -50.29
C GLU A 642 -13.08 -3.45 -50.28
N LEU A 643 -12.10 -3.84 -49.46
CA LEU A 643 -11.71 -5.24 -49.29
C LEU A 643 -12.88 -6.07 -48.72
N ASN A 644 -13.59 -5.56 -47.72
CA ASN A 644 -14.73 -6.24 -47.12
C ASN A 644 -15.85 -6.51 -48.12
N GLU A 645 -16.29 -5.49 -48.87
CA GLU A 645 -17.31 -5.65 -49.90
C GLU A 645 -16.86 -6.57 -51.03
N TRP A 646 -15.59 -6.50 -51.45
CA TRP A 646 -15.04 -7.41 -52.44
C TRP A 646 -14.98 -8.87 -51.95
N LEU A 647 -14.60 -9.10 -50.69
CA LEU A 647 -14.54 -10.43 -50.09
C LEU A 647 -15.93 -11.07 -49.96
N LYS A 648 -16.97 -10.28 -49.66
CA LYS A 648 -18.37 -10.76 -49.62
C LYS A 648 -18.84 -11.35 -50.95
N LEU A 649 -18.30 -10.88 -52.08
CA LEU A 649 -18.63 -11.34 -53.44
C LEU A 649 -17.84 -12.57 -53.90
N ARG A 650 -16.85 -13.05 -53.14
CA ARG A 650 -16.03 -14.22 -53.51
C ARG A 650 -16.83 -15.54 -53.42
N PRO A 651 -16.43 -16.60 -54.14
CA PRO A 651 -17.08 -17.90 -54.06
C PRO A 651 -17.16 -18.43 -52.62
N THR A 652 -18.24 -19.14 -52.29
CA THR A 652 -18.46 -19.66 -50.92
C THR A 652 -17.31 -20.52 -50.40
N ARG A 653 -16.59 -21.26 -51.25
CA ARG A 653 -15.38 -21.99 -50.83
C ARG A 653 -14.27 -21.07 -50.34
N GLU A 654 -13.96 -20.02 -51.09
CA GLU A 654 -12.94 -19.04 -50.68
C GLU A 654 -13.36 -18.29 -49.41
N ARG A 655 -14.64 -17.88 -49.30
CA ARG A 655 -15.15 -17.20 -48.10
C ARG A 655 -15.08 -18.10 -46.86
N ASN A 656 -15.41 -19.38 -47.00
CA ASN A 656 -15.26 -20.36 -45.92
C ASN A 656 -13.79 -20.56 -45.56
N ALA A 657 -12.88 -20.67 -46.55
CA ALA A 657 -11.46 -20.77 -46.28
C ALA A 657 -10.91 -19.54 -45.54
N LEU A 658 -11.29 -18.32 -45.95
CA LEU A 658 -10.87 -17.09 -45.27
C LEU A 658 -11.41 -16.94 -43.84
N ALA A 659 -12.54 -17.57 -43.53
CA ALA A 659 -13.13 -17.61 -42.20
C ALA A 659 -12.55 -18.70 -41.29
N CYS A 660 -12.12 -19.83 -41.85
CA CYS A 660 -11.66 -21.00 -41.09
C CYS A 660 -10.14 -21.16 -41.05
N VAL A 661 -9.39 -20.68 -42.05
CA VAL A 661 -7.94 -20.84 -42.14
C VAL A 661 -7.23 -19.84 -41.22
N PRO A 662 -6.48 -20.30 -40.20
CA PRO A 662 -5.69 -19.41 -39.36
C PRO A 662 -4.28 -19.21 -39.93
N PHE A 663 -3.84 -17.96 -39.94
CA PHE A 663 -2.49 -17.55 -40.32
C PHE A 663 -1.73 -17.02 -39.10
N GLN A 664 -0.41 -17.18 -39.09
CA GLN A 664 0.47 -16.64 -38.06
C GLN A 664 1.14 -15.36 -38.56
N ALA A 665 1.20 -14.34 -37.72
CA ALA A 665 1.88 -13.08 -37.97
C ALA A 665 2.63 -12.63 -36.70
N ILE A 666 3.54 -11.67 -36.86
CA ILE A 666 4.22 -10.99 -35.77
C ILE A 666 3.87 -9.51 -35.85
N ASP A 667 3.34 -8.95 -34.77
CA ASP A 667 3.15 -7.50 -34.66
C ASP A 667 4.53 -6.83 -34.64
N THR A 668 4.80 -5.93 -35.60
CA THR A 668 6.13 -5.33 -35.74
C THR A 668 6.45 -4.29 -34.66
N HIS A 669 5.43 -3.76 -33.97
CA HIS A 669 5.57 -2.85 -32.83
C HIS A 669 5.83 -3.61 -31.53
N THR A 670 4.97 -4.56 -31.16
CA THR A 670 5.12 -5.30 -29.88
C THR A 670 6.10 -6.46 -29.95
N ARG A 671 6.41 -6.96 -31.17
CA ARG A 671 7.18 -8.20 -31.43
C ARG A 671 6.53 -9.47 -30.91
N ILE A 672 5.24 -9.42 -30.58
CA ILE A 672 4.47 -10.56 -30.10
C ILE A 672 3.94 -11.35 -31.32
N PRO A 673 4.14 -12.68 -31.39
CA PRO A 673 3.49 -13.51 -32.40
C PRO A 673 2.01 -13.70 -32.06
N PHE A 674 1.14 -13.61 -33.07
CA PHE A 674 -0.28 -13.86 -32.95
C PHE A 674 -0.80 -14.69 -34.13
N ARG A 675 -2.03 -15.20 -33.99
CA ARG A 675 -2.67 -16.08 -34.96
C ARG A 675 -4.13 -15.70 -35.14
N ASP A 676 -4.56 -15.46 -36.37
CA ASP A 676 -5.93 -15.05 -36.68
C ASP A 676 -6.40 -15.56 -38.06
N THR A 677 -7.70 -15.44 -38.37
CA THR A 677 -8.27 -15.64 -39.71
C THR A 677 -8.48 -14.30 -40.42
N VAL A 678 -8.63 -14.32 -41.75
CA VAL A 678 -8.83 -13.08 -42.52
C VAL A 678 -10.17 -12.43 -42.16
N THR A 679 -11.23 -13.23 -41.99
CA THR A 679 -12.55 -12.70 -41.63
C THR A 679 -12.58 -12.08 -40.24
N HIS A 680 -12.01 -12.73 -39.22
CA HIS A 680 -12.03 -12.21 -37.85
C HIS A 680 -11.14 -10.96 -37.68
N ALA A 681 -9.93 -10.95 -38.26
CA ALA A 681 -9.08 -9.75 -38.26
C ALA A 681 -9.76 -8.55 -38.95
N LEU A 682 -10.53 -8.81 -40.03
CA LEU A 682 -11.32 -7.79 -40.73
C LEU A 682 -12.48 -7.26 -39.87
N GLU A 683 -13.17 -8.13 -39.14
CA GLU A 683 -14.21 -7.75 -38.18
C GLU A 683 -13.64 -6.90 -37.03
N LEU A 684 -12.48 -7.26 -36.48
CA LEU A 684 -11.80 -6.50 -35.42
C LEU A 684 -11.39 -5.09 -35.88
N VAL A 685 -10.76 -4.93 -37.05
CA VAL A 685 -10.34 -3.60 -37.51
C VAL A 685 -11.53 -2.72 -37.89
N ILE A 686 -12.61 -3.28 -38.43
CA ILE A 686 -13.84 -2.53 -38.78
C ILE A 686 -14.62 -2.10 -37.53
N SER A 687 -14.65 -2.94 -36.49
CA SER A 687 -15.31 -2.63 -35.21
C SER A 687 -14.49 -1.74 -34.28
N GLY A 688 -13.25 -1.38 -34.66
CA GLY A 688 -12.32 -0.60 -33.84
C GLY A 688 -11.64 -1.40 -32.72
N GLY A 689 -11.76 -2.73 -32.73
CA GLY A 689 -11.11 -3.64 -31.79
C GLY A 689 -9.61 -3.89 -32.09
N GLU A 690 -9.13 -3.56 -33.29
CA GLU A 690 -7.71 -3.62 -33.66
C GLU A 690 -7.29 -2.40 -34.48
N CYS A 691 -6.02 -1.98 -34.36
CA CYS A 691 -5.49 -0.86 -35.15
C CYS A 691 -5.12 -1.27 -36.58
N THR A 692 -5.31 -0.35 -37.53
CA THR A 692 -5.01 -0.51 -38.96
C THR A 692 -3.61 -1.03 -39.23
N HIS A 693 -2.60 -0.57 -38.48
CA HIS A 693 -1.21 -1.04 -38.60
C HIS A 693 -1.04 -2.52 -38.27
N ARG A 694 -1.66 -3.03 -37.20
CA ARG A 694 -1.55 -4.43 -36.77
C ARG A 694 -2.31 -5.37 -37.72
N PHE A 695 -3.47 -4.92 -38.19
CA PHE A 695 -4.19 -5.58 -39.29
C PHE A 695 -3.36 -5.62 -40.58
N GLY A 696 -2.66 -4.52 -40.92
CA GLY A 696 -1.75 -4.46 -42.06
C GLY A 696 -0.54 -5.39 -41.93
N ASP A 697 0.03 -5.49 -40.73
CA ASP A 697 1.07 -6.46 -40.38
C ASP A 697 0.59 -7.89 -40.56
N PHE A 698 -0.62 -8.21 -40.11
CA PHE A 698 -1.24 -9.51 -40.32
C PHE A 698 -1.33 -9.84 -41.81
N LEU A 699 -1.99 -8.99 -42.61
CA LEU A 699 -2.23 -9.24 -44.03
C LEU A 699 -0.95 -9.46 -44.84
N VAL A 700 0.11 -8.66 -44.63
CA VAL A 700 1.39 -8.81 -45.36
C VAL A 700 2.14 -10.11 -45.00
N GLN A 701 1.82 -10.73 -43.85
CA GLN A 701 2.50 -11.94 -43.37
C GLN A 701 1.79 -13.25 -43.73
N ILE A 702 0.58 -13.18 -44.31
CA ILE A 702 -0.19 -14.34 -44.80
C ILE A 702 0.61 -15.09 -45.89
N LYS A 703 0.76 -16.41 -45.71
CA LYS A 703 1.50 -17.36 -46.56
C LYS A 703 0.73 -18.66 -46.78
#